data_AF-A0A842V3H3-F1
#
_entry.id   AF-A0A842V3H3-F1
#
_cell.length_a   1.000
_cell.length_b   1.000
_cell.length_c   1.000
_cell.angle_alpha   90.00
_cell.angle_beta   90.00
_cell.angle_gamma   90.00
#
_symmetry.space_group_name_H-M   'P 1'
#
loop_
_entity.id
_entity.type
_entity.pdbx_description
1 polymer ?
#
loop_
_entity_poly.entity_id
_entity_poly.type
_entity_poly.pdbx_seq_one_letter_code
_entity_poly.pdbx_strand_id
1 'polypeptide(L)'
;MWLIDTYQKKNKIVVWLKTKTTNMHRTYEYSVTLYAHEDAREFLTTNKIAFTEQLKKDPFRNKKHVLAITLSCERLAPFVRWFELGTKHRIPLYNADITPEQRFLYENKLVPCSNVRDVDGRLVHVNESAPPLSTVHLRCATQGPITRLEYQDHTIVGEEREVLAHFTQRFRQDDPDVLLMRRAYKAVPHLFERLRANGLHVPFHRWDEIPLRHRGGKTHFSYGRVYYQDHSFQLRGRLLVDTASSVGSTCSVPAIIELAQLTGTRFQRVAARSFGASFQLQLVKELLAQDLLVPYKEKPFDEPLRMTELFDADRAGHTFDPQLGFHNDVVAIDFSSMYPWIIHNYNISADTILTKKGKKTKIPAVPIDVTTQYQGVIPKAIKPLLDRRMYYKKHPTPENKRRAIGLKTLLVTCYGYLRFREFKMGLATSHMAICSYARELLLQSATLAEEQGFRVIHGIIDSLYISKKDITTTEVETFRKELEHMSGIPVACDGIFKWIVFLSRRHDNTVGVPARYFGAYKNGGIKARGIEVRQSSAPLLIRRFQQNVLEELAAFSTKRAIQDHLPQVMKRARAVLHDLPATPREELCCRIRISKTTYSRNIPQRQVIRLLTQQGRDIIAGQVIRFWYSANGPLLVDMTGRPDYKKYRDLLLRAIHSVYQPFGYTTKQLQHLLLDEYQSVLQDFARQQIRYEYVPMKKHYAQKRGLSERILRQRLERQGWTVWRGGSIHITRYEELYPNVRRKYELLIRLLDDHKPDTKEILQYYCMIQHGMPDFLCYKNGRFKFVECKLQYEQLSHRQKRCIMKLQDLGFDVEVHKLVDKRTKMREALVDMFTNCKIVRERQLALLSTW
;
A
#
# COMPACT_ATOMS: atom_id res chain seq x y z
N MET A 1 -21.43 31.89 23.85
CA MET A 1 -20.03 31.44 24.12
C MET A 1 -19.81 30.13 23.39
N TRP A 2 -18.58 29.74 23.08
CA TRP A 2 -18.27 28.48 22.39
C TRP A 2 -17.50 27.55 23.31
N LEU A 3 -18.04 26.36 23.58
CA LEU A 3 -17.40 25.34 24.42
C LEU A 3 -16.31 24.64 23.62
N ILE A 4 -15.05 24.92 23.92
CA ILE A 4 -13.93 24.41 23.14
C ILE A 4 -13.53 23.00 23.60
N ASP A 5 -13.25 22.87 24.90
CA ASP A 5 -12.77 21.62 25.48
C ASP A 5 -13.12 21.54 26.98
N THR A 6 -12.97 20.36 27.56
CA THR A 6 -13.17 20.10 28.98
C THR A 6 -12.03 19.27 29.56
N TYR A 7 -11.67 19.51 30.82
CA TYR A 7 -10.66 18.70 31.49
C TYR A 7 -10.88 18.63 33.00
N GLN A 8 -10.49 17.50 33.58
CA GLN A 8 -10.46 17.32 35.03
C GLN A 8 -9.29 18.10 35.67
N LYS A 9 -9.58 18.80 36.76
CA LYS A 9 -8.61 19.41 37.69
C LYS A 9 -9.00 19.04 39.13
N LYS A 10 -8.31 18.07 39.73
CA LYS A 10 -8.67 17.45 41.03
C LYS A 10 -10.11 16.89 40.98
N ASN A 11 -11.00 17.37 41.86
CA ASN A 11 -12.42 16.99 41.93
C ASN A 11 -13.35 17.86 41.09
N LYS A 12 -12.77 18.80 40.32
CA LYS A 12 -13.51 19.75 39.50
C LYS A 12 -13.38 19.44 38.02
N ILE A 13 -14.42 19.75 37.26
CA ILE A 13 -14.40 19.81 35.79
C ILE A 13 -14.22 21.25 35.36
N VAL A 14 -13.17 21.50 34.58
CA VAL A 14 -12.92 22.78 33.95
C VAL A 14 -13.47 22.75 32.53
N VAL A 15 -14.30 23.73 32.20
CA VAL A 15 -14.90 23.93 30.88
C VAL A 15 -14.27 25.16 30.25
N TRP A 16 -13.58 24.97 29.11
CA TRP A 16 -13.02 26.07 28.33
C TRP A 16 -14.08 26.65 27.40
N LEU A 17 -14.31 27.96 27.54
CA LEU A 17 -15.22 28.74 26.73
C LEU A 17 -14.47 29.82 25.95
N LYS A 18 -14.92 30.12 24.74
CA LYS A 18 -14.41 31.21 23.91
C LYS A 18 -15.55 32.10 23.44
N THR A 19 -15.37 33.40 23.55
CA THR A 19 -16.21 34.40 22.86
C THR A 19 -15.53 34.82 21.57
N LYS A 20 -16.09 35.78 20.81
CA LYS A 20 -15.41 36.30 19.61
C LYS A 20 -14.03 36.91 19.92
N THR A 21 -13.81 37.40 21.14
CA THR A 21 -12.62 38.18 21.50
C THR A 21 -11.85 37.63 22.71
N THR A 22 -12.46 36.77 23.54
CA THR A 22 -11.87 36.34 24.82
C THR A 22 -11.90 34.83 25.04
N ASN A 23 -10.82 34.31 25.63
CA ASN A 23 -10.74 32.95 26.16
C ASN A 23 -11.00 32.97 27.67
N MET A 24 -11.87 32.09 28.16
CA MET A 24 -12.19 31.96 29.58
C MET A 24 -12.42 30.50 29.96
N HIS A 25 -12.42 30.19 31.26
CA HIS A 25 -12.87 28.89 31.73
C HIS A 25 -13.84 29.01 32.90
N ARG A 26 -14.68 28.00 33.06
CA ARG A 26 -15.53 27.80 34.24
C ARG A 26 -15.19 26.50 34.91
N THR A 27 -15.45 26.42 36.21
CA THR A 27 -15.09 25.26 37.01
C THR A 27 -16.30 24.78 37.78
N TYR A 28 -16.58 23.48 37.71
CA TYR A 28 -17.73 22.84 38.34
C TYR A 28 -17.26 21.74 39.28
N GLU A 29 -17.82 21.66 40.48
CA GLU A 29 -17.69 20.48 41.33
C GLU A 29 -18.43 19.31 40.68
N TYR A 30 -17.82 18.12 40.71
CA TYR A 30 -18.41 16.97 40.04
C TYR A 30 -17.99 15.65 40.70
N SER A 31 -18.95 14.74 40.81
CA SER A 31 -18.76 13.37 41.27
C SER A 31 -19.21 12.40 40.18
N VAL A 32 -18.57 11.24 40.12
CA VAL A 32 -18.80 10.22 39.09
C VAL A 32 -19.38 8.96 39.70
N THR A 33 -20.45 8.43 39.11
CA THR A 33 -21.06 7.17 39.55
C THR A 33 -20.73 6.02 38.61
N LEU A 34 -20.01 5.01 39.08
CA LEU A 34 -19.81 3.75 38.34
C LEU A 34 -20.68 2.65 38.94
N TYR A 35 -20.85 1.54 38.21
CA TYR A 35 -21.68 0.44 38.69
C TYR A 35 -20.85 -0.85 38.77
N ALA A 36 -21.01 -1.60 39.85
CA ALA A 36 -20.50 -2.96 39.98
C ALA A 36 -21.65 -3.96 39.91
N HIS A 37 -21.39 -5.19 39.44
CA HIS A 37 -22.36 -6.28 39.57
C HIS A 37 -22.70 -6.55 41.05
N GLU A 38 -23.89 -7.09 41.33
CA GLU A 38 -24.37 -7.35 42.70
C GLU A 38 -23.43 -8.24 43.53
N ASP A 39 -22.68 -9.14 42.89
CA ASP A 39 -21.65 -9.99 43.53
C ASP A 39 -20.55 -9.18 44.24
N ALA A 40 -20.43 -7.87 43.94
CA ALA A 40 -19.52 -6.98 44.64
C ALA A 40 -19.94 -6.65 46.08
N ARG A 41 -21.17 -6.99 46.50
CA ARG A 41 -21.75 -6.54 47.78
C ARG A 41 -20.86 -6.85 48.97
N GLU A 42 -20.46 -8.11 49.12
CA GLU A 42 -19.62 -8.55 50.23
C GLU A 42 -18.28 -7.81 50.20
N PHE A 43 -17.63 -7.78 49.04
CA PHE A 43 -16.35 -7.10 48.85
C PHE A 43 -16.42 -5.61 49.21
N LEU A 44 -17.45 -4.89 48.75
CA LEU A 44 -17.64 -3.47 49.03
C LEU A 44 -17.96 -3.21 50.50
N THR A 45 -18.79 -4.05 51.12
CA THR A 45 -19.17 -3.94 52.54
C THR A 45 -17.98 -4.15 53.46
N THR A 46 -17.21 -5.22 53.23
CA THR A 46 -15.98 -5.53 53.98
C THR A 46 -14.96 -4.40 53.90
N ASN A 47 -14.88 -3.72 52.75
CA ASN A 47 -13.98 -2.59 52.52
C ASN A 47 -14.61 -1.21 52.84
N LYS A 48 -15.78 -1.18 53.48
CA LYS A 48 -16.47 0.06 53.90
C LYS A 48 -16.70 1.06 52.77
N ILE A 49 -17.01 0.57 51.57
CA ILE A 49 -17.36 1.40 50.42
C ILE A 49 -18.88 1.58 50.36
N ALA A 50 -19.35 2.82 50.38
CA ALA A 50 -20.76 3.13 50.22
C ALA A 50 -21.25 2.84 48.79
N PHE A 51 -22.44 2.26 48.67
CA PHE A 51 -23.11 2.00 47.40
C PHE A 51 -24.64 2.08 47.56
N THR A 52 -25.34 2.23 46.44
CA THR A 52 -26.81 2.11 46.37
C THR A 52 -27.20 1.03 45.38
N GLU A 53 -28.25 0.28 45.66
CA GLU A 53 -28.73 -0.76 44.77
C GLU A 53 -29.62 -0.18 43.67
N GLN A 54 -29.39 -0.61 42.44
CA GLN A 54 -30.19 -0.20 41.30
C GLN A 54 -30.45 -1.37 40.36
N LEU A 55 -31.58 -1.32 39.69
CA LEU A 55 -31.92 -2.23 38.60
C LEU A 55 -31.70 -1.50 37.26
N LYS A 56 -30.66 -1.88 36.53
CA LYS A 56 -30.30 -1.27 35.23
C LYS A 56 -30.41 -2.31 34.11
N LYS A 57 -30.34 -1.85 32.86
CA LYS A 57 -30.31 -2.73 31.69
C LYS A 57 -28.92 -2.78 31.08
N ASP A 58 -28.46 -3.95 30.67
CA ASP A 58 -27.25 -4.12 29.87
C ASP A 58 -27.50 -3.78 28.37
N PRO A 59 -26.47 -3.77 27.51
CA PRO A 59 -26.66 -3.51 26.07
C PRO A 59 -27.65 -4.48 25.36
N PHE A 60 -27.85 -5.69 25.90
CA PHE A 60 -28.80 -6.69 25.42
C PHE A 60 -30.20 -6.51 26.02
N ARG A 61 -30.41 -5.43 26.79
CA ARG A 61 -31.65 -5.07 27.49
C ARG A 61 -32.06 -6.07 28.58
N ASN A 62 -31.13 -6.91 29.05
CA ASN A 62 -31.37 -7.75 30.21
C ASN A 62 -31.29 -6.89 31.48
N LYS A 63 -32.22 -7.10 32.40
CA LYS A 63 -32.19 -6.45 33.72
C LYS A 63 -31.01 -7.02 34.52
N LYS A 64 -30.24 -6.14 35.15
CA LYS A 64 -29.08 -6.44 35.98
C LYS A 64 -29.21 -5.70 37.30
N HIS A 65 -29.08 -6.42 38.40
CA HIS A 65 -28.90 -5.84 39.72
C HIS A 65 -27.46 -5.34 39.83
N VAL A 66 -27.31 -4.05 40.13
CA VAL A 66 -26.00 -3.38 40.19
C VAL A 66 -25.89 -2.49 41.41
N LEU A 67 -24.67 -2.32 41.89
CA LEU A 67 -24.31 -1.45 43.00
C LEU A 67 -23.70 -0.17 42.43
N ALA A 68 -24.41 0.94 42.58
CA ALA A 68 -23.97 2.26 42.15
C ALA A 68 -23.04 2.90 43.19
N ILE A 69 -21.84 3.26 42.76
CA ILE A 69 -20.75 3.74 43.60
C ILE A 69 -20.37 5.15 43.12
N THR A 70 -20.65 6.15 43.94
CA THR A 70 -20.35 7.56 43.64
C THR A 70 -19.01 7.96 44.24
N LEU A 71 -18.11 8.47 43.41
CA LEU A 71 -16.74 8.82 43.78
C LEU A 71 -16.43 10.26 43.37
N SER A 72 -15.49 10.89 44.06
CA SER A 72 -14.87 12.12 43.57
C SER A 72 -14.06 11.84 42.29
N CYS A 73 -13.94 12.83 41.40
CA CYS A 73 -13.31 12.63 40.08
C CYS A 73 -11.89 12.03 40.17
N GLU A 74 -11.08 12.42 41.15
CA GLU A 74 -9.69 11.95 41.28
C GLU A 74 -9.60 10.48 41.76
N ARG A 75 -10.62 10.00 42.46
CA ARG A 75 -10.67 8.64 43.01
C ARG A 75 -11.07 7.59 41.99
N LEU A 76 -11.67 7.96 40.85
CA LEU A 76 -12.18 7.01 39.86
C LEU A 76 -11.11 6.01 39.38
N ALA A 77 -10.00 6.49 38.82
CA ALA A 77 -8.98 5.60 38.25
C ALA A 77 -8.24 4.75 39.31
N PRO A 78 -7.85 5.31 40.48
CA PRO A 78 -7.34 4.50 41.60
C PRO A 78 -8.34 3.45 42.09
N PHE A 79 -9.61 3.82 42.25
CA PHE A 79 -10.66 2.91 42.70
C PHE A 79 -10.85 1.74 41.73
N VAL A 80 -10.95 2.01 40.43
CA VAL A 80 -11.11 0.95 39.42
C VAL A 80 -9.95 -0.02 39.49
N ARG A 81 -8.70 0.46 39.59
CA ARG A 81 -7.52 -0.42 39.74
C ARG A 81 -7.56 -1.24 41.02
N TRP A 82 -7.89 -0.60 42.14
CA TRP A 82 -7.99 -1.27 43.44
C TRP A 82 -9.07 -2.36 43.42
N PHE A 83 -10.25 -2.04 42.89
CA PHE A 83 -11.37 -2.97 42.76
C PHE A 83 -10.97 -4.16 41.88
N GLU A 84 -10.40 -3.89 40.70
CA GLU A 84 -9.96 -4.94 39.77
C GLU A 84 -8.98 -5.93 40.41
N LEU A 85 -7.99 -5.43 41.16
CA LEU A 85 -7.01 -6.26 41.85
C LEU A 85 -7.66 -7.03 43.01
N GLY A 86 -8.46 -6.35 43.83
CA GLY A 86 -9.13 -6.95 44.99
C GLY A 86 -10.12 -8.05 44.61
N THR A 87 -10.84 -7.88 43.49
CA THR A 87 -11.79 -8.88 42.99
C THR A 87 -11.16 -9.86 41.99
N LYS A 88 -9.84 -9.80 41.77
CA LYS A 88 -9.11 -10.62 40.78
C LYS A 88 -9.75 -10.60 39.38
N HIS A 89 -10.28 -9.44 38.97
CA HIS A 89 -11.03 -9.23 37.72
C HIS A 89 -12.26 -10.15 37.50
N ARG A 90 -12.80 -10.78 38.56
CA ARG A 90 -13.95 -11.69 38.45
C ARG A 90 -15.30 -10.97 38.40
N ILE A 91 -15.39 -9.79 39.03
CA ILE A 91 -16.64 -9.05 39.16
C ILE A 91 -16.72 -7.95 38.08
N PRO A 92 -17.78 -7.94 37.26
CA PRO A 92 -17.97 -6.93 36.22
C PRO A 92 -18.12 -5.52 36.79
N LEU A 93 -17.50 -4.55 36.09
CA LEU A 93 -17.72 -3.12 36.27
C LEU A 93 -18.37 -2.52 35.03
N TYR A 94 -19.21 -1.53 35.25
CA TYR A 94 -19.88 -0.74 34.21
C TYR A 94 -19.59 0.75 34.39
N ASN A 95 -19.57 1.44 33.25
CA ASN A 95 -19.24 2.85 33.04
C ASN A 95 -17.82 3.24 33.47
N ALA A 96 -17.00 2.30 33.97
CA ALA A 96 -15.72 2.57 34.63
C ALA A 96 -14.62 3.19 33.73
N ASP A 97 -14.71 3.09 32.40
CA ASP A 97 -13.77 3.68 31.43
C ASP A 97 -14.22 5.01 30.80
N ILE A 98 -15.35 5.55 31.25
CA ILE A 98 -15.83 6.85 30.81
C ILE A 98 -15.23 7.92 31.73
N THR A 99 -14.45 8.82 31.16
CA THR A 99 -13.71 9.81 31.95
C THR A 99 -14.65 10.87 32.55
N PRO A 100 -14.32 11.45 33.72
CA PRO A 100 -15.22 12.38 34.41
C PRO A 100 -15.69 13.54 33.53
N GLU A 101 -14.77 14.18 32.80
CA GLU A 101 -15.10 15.29 31.91
C GLU A 101 -15.99 14.88 30.72
N GLN A 102 -15.92 13.62 30.27
CA GLN A 102 -16.79 13.10 29.23
C GLN A 102 -18.20 12.81 29.77
N ARG A 103 -18.30 12.24 30.97
CA ARG A 103 -19.60 12.03 31.64
C ARG A 103 -20.30 13.35 31.93
N PHE A 104 -19.56 14.35 32.40
CA PHE A 104 -20.07 15.69 32.62
C PHE A 104 -20.73 16.27 31.35
N LEU A 105 -20.11 16.09 30.18
CA LEU A 105 -20.70 16.51 28.91
C LEU A 105 -22.01 15.77 28.61
N TYR A 106 -22.04 14.45 28.81
CA TYR A 106 -23.23 13.64 28.53
C TYR A 106 -24.40 13.95 29.46
N GLU A 107 -24.16 14.02 30.77
CA GLU A 107 -25.20 14.29 31.78
C GLU A 107 -25.79 15.69 31.63
N ASN A 108 -24.97 16.68 31.28
CA ASN A 108 -25.42 18.06 31.04
C ASN A 108 -25.87 18.29 29.59
N LYS A 109 -25.93 17.26 28.74
CA LYS A 109 -26.31 17.35 27.32
C LYS A 109 -25.49 18.41 26.55
N LEU A 110 -24.24 18.61 26.95
CA LEU A 110 -23.33 19.57 26.31
C LEU A 110 -22.66 18.93 25.10
N VAL A 111 -22.69 19.65 23.99
CA VAL A 111 -22.01 19.24 22.77
C VAL A 111 -20.61 19.87 22.76
N PRO A 112 -19.52 19.08 22.63
CA PRO A 112 -18.17 19.64 22.52
C PRO A 112 -18.02 20.47 21.24
N CYS A 113 -17.19 21.52 21.28
CA CYS A 113 -16.95 22.39 20.13
C CYS A 113 -18.24 23.02 19.57
N SER A 114 -19.16 23.44 20.44
CA SER A 114 -20.47 24.00 20.07
C SER A 114 -20.77 25.28 20.84
N ASN A 115 -21.78 26.03 20.38
CA ASN A 115 -22.19 27.23 21.10
C ASN A 115 -23.03 26.87 22.32
N VAL A 116 -22.78 27.60 23.41
CA VAL A 116 -23.45 27.49 24.69
C VAL A 116 -23.82 28.89 25.20
N ARG A 117 -24.95 28.98 25.90
CA ARG A 117 -25.35 30.13 26.72
C ARG A 117 -25.38 29.70 28.17
N ASP A 118 -25.19 30.67 29.05
CA ASP A 118 -25.38 30.48 30.47
C ASP A 118 -26.83 30.83 30.82
N VAL A 119 -27.51 29.91 31.50
CA VAL A 119 -28.86 30.08 32.03
C VAL A 119 -28.79 29.66 33.50
N ASP A 120 -28.86 30.64 34.41
CA ASP A 120 -28.80 30.43 35.86
C ASP A 120 -27.61 29.60 36.35
N GLY A 121 -26.42 29.87 35.81
CA GLY A 121 -25.18 29.17 36.16
C GLY A 121 -25.01 27.81 35.49
N ARG A 122 -25.96 27.41 34.62
CA ARG A 122 -25.89 26.17 33.83
C ARG A 122 -25.67 26.49 32.36
N LEU A 123 -24.73 25.76 31.75
CA LEU A 123 -24.48 25.88 30.32
C LEU A 123 -25.54 25.11 29.54
N VAL A 124 -26.15 25.75 28.55
CA VAL A 124 -27.14 25.17 27.65
C VAL A 124 -26.66 25.33 26.22
N HIS A 125 -26.77 24.28 25.42
CA HIS A 125 -26.41 24.29 24.01
C HIS A 125 -27.31 25.23 23.19
N VAL A 126 -26.72 26.00 22.27
CA VAL A 126 -27.44 26.87 21.32
C VAL A 126 -26.91 26.72 19.91
N ASN A 127 -27.79 26.89 18.92
CA ASN A 127 -27.45 26.83 17.51
C ASN A 127 -27.00 28.21 17.00
N GLU A 128 -25.72 28.53 17.16
CA GLU A 128 -25.09 29.74 16.63
C GLU A 128 -23.84 29.39 15.80
N SER A 129 -23.27 30.36 15.08
CA SER A 129 -22.02 30.20 14.34
C SER A 129 -20.81 30.04 15.27
N ALA A 130 -19.88 29.13 14.98
CA ALA A 130 -18.65 28.99 15.76
C ALA A 130 -17.74 30.22 15.61
N PRO A 131 -17.01 30.64 16.67
CA PRO A 131 -16.00 31.67 16.56
C PRO A 131 -14.79 31.17 15.75
N PRO A 132 -14.05 32.07 15.08
CA PRO A 132 -12.83 31.69 14.39
C PRO A 132 -11.77 31.16 15.37
N LEU A 133 -11.05 30.11 14.95
CA LEU A 133 -9.94 29.53 15.71
C LEU A 133 -8.60 29.89 15.08
N SER A 134 -7.72 30.52 15.85
CA SER A 134 -6.34 30.76 15.43
C SER A 134 -5.58 29.42 15.44
N THR A 135 -4.96 29.09 14.31
CA THR A 135 -4.29 27.79 14.10
C THR A 135 -2.85 28.01 13.69
N VAL A 136 -1.92 27.32 14.35
CA VAL A 136 -0.49 27.38 14.06
C VAL A 136 0.06 26.02 13.66
N HIS A 137 0.80 25.99 12.56
CA HIS A 137 1.64 24.86 12.16
C HIS A 137 3.04 25.00 12.75
N LEU A 138 3.51 23.95 13.43
CA LEU A 138 4.84 23.94 14.05
C LEU A 138 5.60 22.68 13.63
N ARG A 139 6.89 22.83 13.35
CA ARG A 139 7.81 21.72 13.14
C ARG A 139 9.21 22.05 13.66
N CYS A 140 9.78 21.13 14.42
CA CYS A 140 11.15 21.21 14.90
C CYS A 140 11.76 19.81 14.99
N ALA A 141 13.05 19.75 15.32
CA ALA A 141 13.70 18.49 15.68
C ALA A 141 13.01 17.85 16.90
N THR A 142 13.00 16.52 16.95
CA THR A 142 12.40 15.75 18.07
C THR A 142 13.45 15.13 19.00
N GLN A 143 14.73 15.40 18.74
CA GLN A 143 15.91 14.94 19.46
C GLN A 143 17.04 15.95 19.24
N GLY A 144 17.95 16.08 20.20
CA GLY A 144 19.09 17.02 20.13
C GLY A 144 18.68 18.51 20.21
N PRO A 145 19.65 19.42 19.99
CA PRO A 145 19.42 20.86 19.97
C PRO A 145 18.46 21.29 18.85
N ILE A 146 17.68 22.36 19.09
CA ILE A 146 16.74 22.94 18.11
C ILE A 146 17.34 24.22 17.51
N THR A 147 18.18 24.07 16.48
CA THR A 147 18.78 25.18 15.72
C THR A 147 17.96 25.61 14.51
N ARG A 148 16.88 24.88 14.21
CA ARG A 148 15.92 25.19 13.15
C ARG A 148 14.50 24.84 13.58
N LEU A 149 13.59 25.80 13.42
CA LEU A 149 12.17 25.67 13.74
C LEU A 149 11.32 26.31 12.65
N GLU A 150 10.35 25.57 12.12
CA GLU A 150 9.36 26.07 11.16
C GLU A 150 8.09 26.45 11.94
N TYR A 151 7.70 27.72 11.88
CA TYR A 151 6.51 28.30 12.50
C TYR A 151 5.64 28.90 11.40
N GLN A 152 4.47 28.30 11.13
CA GLN A 152 3.67 28.61 9.94
C GLN A 152 4.53 28.50 8.67
N ASP A 153 4.61 29.58 7.89
CA ASP A 153 5.39 29.69 6.66
C ASP A 153 6.80 30.27 6.90
N HIS A 154 7.16 30.56 8.16
CA HIS A 154 8.45 31.11 8.52
C HIS A 154 9.40 30.03 9.05
N THR A 155 10.65 30.04 8.60
CA THR A 155 11.72 29.20 9.14
C THR A 155 12.67 30.07 9.95
N ILE A 156 12.85 29.73 11.22
CA ILE A 156 13.82 30.35 12.12
C ILE A 156 15.03 29.43 12.18
N VAL A 157 16.22 29.95 11.86
CA VAL A 157 17.50 29.22 11.89
C VAL A 157 18.50 30.05 12.67
N GLY A 158 19.28 29.43 13.55
CA GLY A 158 20.31 30.10 14.34
C GLY A 158 20.76 29.26 15.52
N GLU A 159 21.40 29.91 16.49
CA GLU A 159 21.72 29.29 17.77
C GLU A 159 20.46 28.88 18.52
N GLU A 160 20.51 27.75 19.23
CA GLU A 160 19.30 27.15 19.81
C GLU A 160 18.54 28.11 20.73
N ARG A 161 19.24 28.82 21.62
CA ARG A 161 18.61 29.76 22.55
C ARG A 161 17.86 30.88 21.82
N GLU A 162 18.43 31.40 20.73
CA GLU A 162 17.82 32.46 19.92
C GLU A 162 16.58 31.96 19.19
N VAL A 163 16.67 30.78 18.55
CA VAL A 163 15.55 30.13 17.86
C VAL A 163 14.38 29.90 18.82
N LEU A 164 14.68 29.38 20.02
CA LEU A 164 13.70 29.12 21.06
C LEU A 164 13.12 30.40 21.67
N ALA A 165 13.91 31.46 21.83
CA ALA A 165 13.44 32.76 22.31
C ALA A 165 12.48 33.41 21.30
N HIS A 166 12.84 33.43 20.01
CA HIS A 166 11.98 33.90 18.93
C HIS A 166 10.66 33.10 18.87
N PHE A 167 10.74 31.77 18.96
CA PHE A 167 9.55 30.91 19.05
C PHE A 167 8.66 31.31 20.24
N THR A 168 9.25 31.49 21.43
CA THR A 168 8.51 31.79 22.66
C THR A 168 7.80 33.12 22.55
N GLN A 169 8.49 34.16 22.07
CA GLN A 169 7.92 35.48 21.84
C GLN A 169 6.77 35.41 20.83
N ARG A 170 7.01 34.80 19.67
CA ARG A 170 6.01 34.72 18.60
C ARG A 170 4.78 33.91 19.02
N PHE A 171 4.98 32.75 19.64
CA PHE A 171 3.88 31.89 20.07
C PHE A 171 3.00 32.56 21.14
N ARG A 172 3.58 33.39 22.02
CA ARG A 172 2.82 34.18 22.99
C ARG A 172 2.05 35.32 22.33
N GLN A 173 2.65 36.00 21.35
CA GLN A 173 1.99 37.08 20.60
C GLN A 173 0.79 36.57 19.79
N ASP A 174 0.95 35.43 19.10
CA ASP A 174 -0.09 34.87 18.25
C ASP A 174 -1.23 34.17 19.04
N ASP A 175 -0.98 33.79 20.30
CA ASP A 175 -1.88 33.05 21.22
C ASP A 175 -2.78 32.00 20.51
N PRO A 176 -2.20 30.99 19.82
CA PRO A 176 -2.98 30.11 18.97
C PRO A 176 -3.94 29.19 19.73
N ASP A 177 -5.18 29.07 19.27
CA ASP A 177 -6.13 28.12 19.83
C ASP A 177 -5.78 26.67 19.47
N VAL A 178 -5.24 26.44 18.28
CA VAL A 178 -4.93 25.11 17.73
C VAL A 178 -3.45 25.02 17.35
N LEU A 179 -2.76 24.01 17.88
CA LEU A 179 -1.40 23.65 17.52
C LEU A 179 -1.39 22.37 16.67
N LEU A 180 -0.98 22.51 15.41
CA LEU A 180 -0.79 21.42 14.46
C LEU A 180 0.69 21.07 14.38
N MET A 181 1.06 19.88 14.82
CA MET A 181 2.47 19.46 14.85
C MET A 181 2.62 18.00 14.45
N ARG A 182 3.63 17.68 13.64
CA ARG A 182 3.92 16.30 13.24
C ARG A 182 4.60 15.56 14.39
N ARG A 183 4.09 14.38 14.77
CA ARG A 183 4.55 13.61 15.95
C ARG A 183 4.47 14.44 17.23
N ALA A 184 3.39 15.22 17.37
CA ALA A 184 3.22 16.19 18.45
C ALA A 184 3.49 15.61 19.85
N TYR A 185 3.06 14.37 20.11
CA TYR A 185 3.21 13.75 21.43
C TYR A 185 4.66 13.40 21.82
N LYS A 186 5.59 13.39 20.85
CA LYS A 186 7.03 13.31 21.09
C LYS A 186 7.69 14.69 20.96
N ALA A 187 7.28 15.46 19.96
CA ALA A 187 7.93 16.71 19.60
C ALA A 187 7.67 17.86 20.59
N VAL A 188 6.43 17.98 21.10
CA VAL A 188 6.08 19.01 22.09
C VAL A 188 6.81 18.77 23.43
N PRO A 189 6.88 17.55 23.99
CA PRO A 189 7.72 17.30 25.17
C PRO A 189 9.20 17.59 24.94
N HIS A 190 9.75 17.25 23.77
CA HIS A 190 11.15 17.59 23.46
C HIS A 190 11.36 19.11 23.47
N LEU A 191 10.50 19.87 22.79
CA LEU A 191 10.57 21.34 22.77
C LEU A 191 10.35 21.95 24.16
N PHE A 192 9.44 21.37 24.97
CA PHE A 192 9.23 21.74 26.36
C PHE A 192 10.52 21.63 27.18
N GLU A 193 11.22 20.49 27.09
CA GLU A 193 12.47 20.27 27.82
C GLU A 193 13.60 21.19 27.30
N ARG A 194 13.70 21.44 25.98
CA ARG A 194 14.70 22.37 25.43
C ARG A 194 14.47 23.82 25.85
N LEU A 195 13.22 24.27 25.92
CA LEU A 195 12.88 25.60 26.44
C LEU A 195 13.30 25.75 27.90
N ARG A 196 12.98 24.75 28.73
CA ARG A 196 13.37 24.74 30.15
C ARG A 196 14.89 24.71 30.34
N ALA A 197 15.60 23.87 29.57
CA ALA A 197 17.06 23.78 29.63
C ALA A 197 17.76 25.10 29.25
N ASN A 198 17.12 25.93 28.43
CA ASN A 198 17.60 27.25 28.03
C ASN A 198 17.08 28.39 28.91
N GLY A 199 16.38 28.10 30.02
CA GLY A 199 15.83 29.10 30.92
C GLY A 199 14.72 29.97 30.31
N LEU A 200 14.04 29.47 29.27
CA LEU A 200 12.99 30.20 28.56
C LEU A 200 11.59 29.82 29.09
N HIS A 201 10.65 30.76 28.98
CA HIS A 201 9.26 30.52 29.31
C HIS A 201 8.61 29.47 28.38
N VAL A 202 7.72 28.64 28.91
CA VAL A 202 7.06 27.57 28.14
C VAL A 202 5.59 27.92 27.87
N PRO A 203 5.22 28.31 26.63
CA PRO A 203 3.90 28.90 26.37
C PRO A 203 2.81 27.91 25.93
N PHE A 204 3.03 26.59 26.05
CA PHE A 204 2.10 25.58 25.51
C PHE A 204 0.75 25.52 26.22
N HIS A 205 0.75 25.65 27.54
CA HIS A 205 -0.48 25.74 28.32
C HIS A 205 -0.90 27.19 28.45
N ARG A 206 -2.21 27.47 28.34
CA ARG A 206 -2.73 28.84 28.52
C ARG A 206 -2.96 29.21 29.99
N TRP A 207 -3.24 28.23 30.85
CA TRP A 207 -3.62 28.48 32.25
C TRP A 207 -2.78 27.68 33.27
N ASP A 208 -2.91 26.36 33.28
CA ASP A 208 -2.18 25.52 34.23
C ASP A 208 -0.95 24.93 33.51
N GLU A 209 0.25 25.44 33.80
CA GLU A 209 1.48 24.82 33.32
C GLU A 209 1.68 23.46 34.00
N ILE A 210 1.63 22.39 33.21
CA ILE A 210 1.87 21.02 33.66
C ILE A 210 3.09 20.49 32.92
N PRO A 211 3.98 19.73 33.59
CA PRO A 211 5.09 19.08 32.91
C PRO A 211 4.63 18.21 31.74
N LEU A 212 5.15 18.51 30.54
CA LEU A 212 4.89 17.73 29.33
C LEU A 212 6.01 16.71 29.14
N ARG A 213 5.73 15.45 29.45
CA ARG A 213 6.70 14.34 29.33
C ARG A 213 6.30 13.37 28.24
N HIS A 214 7.25 12.96 27.39
CA HIS A 214 7.05 11.86 26.46
C HIS A 214 7.01 10.54 27.24
N ARG A 215 5.91 9.79 27.11
CA ARG A 215 5.69 8.52 27.84
C ARG A 215 5.84 7.29 26.94
N GLY A 216 6.58 7.42 25.83
CA GLY A 216 6.63 6.40 24.79
C GLY A 216 5.24 6.14 24.20
N GLY A 217 4.99 4.91 23.77
CA GLY A 217 3.76 4.54 23.07
C GLY A 217 3.46 3.06 23.16
N LYS A 218 2.40 2.63 22.50
CA LYS A 218 1.99 1.23 22.41
C LYS A 218 1.97 0.76 20.97
N THR A 219 2.27 -0.52 20.83
CA THR A 219 2.19 -1.24 19.56
C THR A 219 0.95 -2.13 19.54
N HIS A 220 0.19 -2.13 18.45
CA HIS A 220 -0.98 -3.00 18.29
C HIS A 220 -1.04 -3.61 16.89
N PHE A 221 -1.68 -4.77 16.78
CA PHE A 221 -1.89 -5.46 15.51
C PHE A 221 -3.31 -5.19 14.99
N SER A 222 -3.43 -4.86 13.70
CA SER A 222 -4.71 -4.61 13.05
C SER A 222 -4.59 -4.87 11.54
N TYR A 223 -5.51 -5.65 10.97
CA TYR A 223 -5.56 -6.02 9.55
C TYR A 223 -4.21 -6.50 8.97
N GLY A 224 -3.56 -7.46 9.63
CA GLY A 224 -2.29 -8.02 9.14
C GLY A 224 -1.07 -7.10 9.34
N ARG A 225 -1.22 -5.96 10.02
CA ARG A 225 -0.18 -4.94 10.18
C ARG A 225 -0.01 -4.54 11.64
N VAL A 226 1.21 -4.14 11.98
CA VAL A 226 1.58 -3.66 13.31
C VAL A 226 1.68 -2.14 13.27
N TYR A 227 1.06 -1.44 14.21
CA TYR A 227 1.06 0.02 14.30
C TYR A 227 1.64 0.46 15.63
N TYR A 228 2.43 1.54 15.61
CA TYR A 228 2.90 2.23 16.81
C TYR A 228 2.12 3.53 17.01
N GLN A 229 1.75 3.82 18.25
CA GLN A 229 1.06 5.04 18.63
C GLN A 229 1.63 5.57 19.95
N ASP A 230 2.14 6.81 19.93
CA ASP A 230 2.59 7.54 21.12
C ASP A 230 1.42 7.73 22.11
N HIS A 231 1.72 7.72 23.41
CA HIS A 231 0.76 8.09 24.44
C HIS A 231 0.42 9.57 24.31
N SER A 232 -0.86 9.86 24.06
CA SER A 232 -1.35 11.22 23.93
C SER A 232 -1.44 11.95 25.27
N PHE A 233 -1.28 13.27 25.24
CA PHE A 233 -1.64 14.19 26.31
C PHE A 233 -2.46 15.35 25.73
N GLN A 234 -2.96 16.22 26.62
CA GLN A 234 -3.77 17.38 26.26
C GLN A 234 -3.04 18.67 26.62
N LEU A 235 -3.23 19.71 25.81
CA LEU A 235 -2.89 21.07 26.21
C LEU A 235 -4.08 21.71 26.91
N ARG A 236 -3.86 22.25 28.12
CA ARG A 236 -4.88 23.02 28.84
C ARG A 236 -5.02 24.42 28.24
N GLY A 237 -6.23 24.73 27.77
CA GLY A 237 -6.56 26.00 27.12
C GLY A 237 -6.03 26.14 25.69
N ARG A 238 -5.56 25.04 25.06
CA ARG A 238 -5.23 24.97 23.62
C ARG A 238 -5.61 23.58 23.07
N LEU A 239 -5.79 23.45 21.77
CA LEU A 239 -6.07 22.19 21.09
C LEU A 239 -4.80 21.65 20.41
N LEU A 240 -4.36 20.45 20.78
CA LEU A 240 -3.24 19.78 20.13
C LEU A 240 -3.73 18.79 19.06
N VAL A 241 -3.17 18.86 17.86
CA VAL A 241 -3.36 17.84 16.82
C VAL A 241 -2.01 17.31 16.36
N ASP A 242 -1.80 16.01 16.55
CA ASP A 242 -0.71 15.31 15.92
C ASP A 242 -1.04 15.02 14.44
N THR A 243 -0.42 15.74 13.51
CA THR A 243 -0.64 15.57 12.07
C THR A 243 -0.07 14.26 11.51
N ALA A 244 0.64 13.48 12.33
CA ALA A 244 1.06 12.12 11.99
C ALA A 244 0.10 11.02 12.50
N SER A 245 -0.86 11.36 13.36
CA SER A 245 -1.88 10.43 13.85
C SER A 245 -2.87 10.03 12.75
N SER A 246 -3.62 8.93 12.95
CA SER A 246 -4.62 8.47 11.96
C SER A 246 -5.67 9.53 11.65
N VAL A 247 -6.23 10.18 12.68
CA VAL A 247 -7.21 11.25 12.52
C VAL A 247 -6.53 12.52 12.00
N GLY A 248 -5.44 12.97 12.63
CA GLY A 248 -4.79 14.24 12.27
C GLY A 248 -4.13 14.26 10.89
N SER A 249 -3.76 13.11 10.32
CA SER A 249 -3.25 13.02 8.94
C SER A 249 -4.35 13.01 7.87
N THR A 250 -5.61 12.75 8.27
CA THR A 250 -6.75 12.59 7.36
C THR A 250 -7.73 13.75 7.47
N CYS A 251 -7.92 14.28 8.67
CA CYS A 251 -8.94 15.26 9.01
C CYS A 251 -8.34 16.66 9.17
N SER A 252 -9.04 17.64 8.62
CA SER A 252 -8.86 19.05 8.99
C SER A 252 -9.47 19.36 10.35
N VAL A 253 -9.13 20.50 10.95
CA VAL A 253 -9.71 20.95 12.23
C VAL A 253 -11.26 20.94 12.22
N PRO A 254 -11.96 21.50 11.20
CA PRO A 254 -13.42 21.39 11.12
C PRO A 254 -13.95 19.95 11.10
N ALA A 255 -13.23 19.03 10.46
CA ALA A 255 -13.63 17.61 10.44
C ALA A 255 -13.44 16.94 11.81
N ILE A 256 -12.41 17.31 12.57
CA ILE A 256 -12.22 16.82 13.95
C ILE A 256 -13.30 17.39 14.88
N ILE A 257 -13.66 18.67 14.74
CA ILE A 257 -14.78 19.30 15.45
C ILE A 257 -16.08 18.52 15.18
N GLU A 258 -16.37 18.22 13.92
CA GLU A 258 -17.55 17.44 13.54
C GLU A 258 -17.60 16.08 14.24
N LEU A 259 -16.47 15.35 14.22
CA LEU A 259 -16.37 14.06 14.89
C LEU A 259 -16.53 14.18 16.41
N ALA A 260 -15.95 15.22 17.02
CA ALA A 260 -16.09 15.51 18.45
C ALA A 260 -17.56 15.76 18.83
N GLN A 261 -18.26 16.61 18.07
CA GLN A 261 -19.68 16.93 18.27
C GLN A 261 -20.56 15.68 18.19
N LEU A 262 -20.38 14.87 17.14
CA LEU A 262 -21.20 13.67 16.92
C LEU A 262 -20.95 12.63 18.01
N THR A 263 -19.69 12.29 18.28
CA THR A 263 -19.29 11.33 19.33
C THR A 263 -19.52 11.83 20.76
N GLY A 264 -19.78 13.13 20.93
CA GLY A 264 -19.94 13.78 22.23
C GLY A 264 -18.70 13.65 23.10
N THR A 265 -17.52 13.71 22.48
CA THR A 265 -16.23 13.61 23.18
C THR A 265 -15.32 14.77 22.84
N ARG A 266 -14.26 14.91 23.62
CA ARG A 266 -13.35 16.06 23.55
C ARG A 266 -12.54 16.05 22.25
N PHE A 267 -12.33 17.24 21.68
CA PHE A 267 -11.58 17.41 20.43
C PHE A 267 -10.20 16.72 20.48
N GLN A 268 -9.42 16.97 21.53
CA GLN A 268 -8.08 16.40 21.66
C GLN A 268 -8.11 14.88 21.81
N ARG A 269 -9.18 14.31 22.39
CA ARG A 269 -9.37 12.86 22.48
C ARG A 269 -9.68 12.24 21.13
N VAL A 270 -10.48 12.89 20.29
CA VAL A 270 -10.72 12.44 18.90
C VAL A 270 -9.43 12.53 18.08
N ALA A 271 -8.74 13.67 18.13
CA ALA A 271 -7.50 13.90 17.40
C ALA A 271 -6.38 12.91 17.77
N ALA A 272 -6.35 12.46 19.03
CA ALA A 272 -5.36 11.52 19.55
C ALA A 272 -5.59 10.05 19.18
N ARG A 273 -6.80 9.67 18.77
CA ARG A 273 -7.23 8.27 18.71
C ARG A 273 -7.42 7.80 17.26
N SER A 274 -7.74 6.51 17.11
CA SER A 274 -8.14 5.95 15.82
C SER A 274 -9.60 6.29 15.50
N PHE A 275 -9.97 6.18 14.23
CA PHE A 275 -11.38 6.31 13.82
C PHE A 275 -12.28 5.26 14.47
N GLY A 276 -11.82 4.02 14.62
CA GLY A 276 -12.56 2.97 15.32
C GLY A 276 -12.77 3.27 16.82
N ALA A 277 -11.76 3.85 17.49
CA ALA A 277 -11.95 4.33 18.86
C ALA A 277 -12.96 5.49 18.93
N SER A 278 -13.03 6.35 17.92
CA SER A 278 -14.06 7.40 17.82
C SER A 278 -15.45 6.78 17.63
N PHE A 279 -15.57 5.72 16.83
CA PHE A 279 -16.82 4.97 16.69
C PHE A 279 -17.26 4.30 18.00
N GLN A 280 -16.33 3.77 18.80
CA GLN A 280 -16.65 3.26 20.14
C GLN A 280 -17.18 4.36 21.07
N LEU A 281 -16.69 5.60 20.96
CA LEU A 281 -17.23 6.72 21.73
C LEU A 281 -18.66 7.07 21.30
N GLN A 282 -18.97 6.99 20.00
CA GLN A 282 -20.34 7.12 19.50
C GLN A 282 -21.28 6.05 20.06
N LEU A 283 -20.82 4.79 20.11
CA LEU A 283 -21.57 3.71 20.76
C LEU A 283 -21.79 3.98 22.25
N VAL A 284 -20.76 4.41 22.99
CA VAL A 284 -20.88 4.74 24.42
C VAL A 284 -21.90 5.86 24.65
N LYS A 285 -21.89 6.90 23.80
CA LYS A 285 -22.88 7.97 23.83
C LYS A 285 -24.30 7.41 23.64
N GLU A 286 -24.49 6.51 22.68
CA GLU A 286 -25.79 5.90 22.38
C GLU A 286 -26.29 4.98 23.50
N LEU A 287 -25.40 4.24 24.17
CA LEU A 287 -25.74 3.41 25.34
C LEU A 287 -26.21 4.28 26.50
N LEU A 288 -25.46 5.34 26.82
CA LEU A 288 -25.82 6.27 27.90
C LEU A 288 -27.14 7.02 27.61
N ALA A 289 -27.36 7.43 26.36
CA ALA A 289 -28.60 8.09 25.96
C ALA A 289 -29.85 7.20 26.16
N GLN A 290 -29.67 5.88 26.19
CA GLN A 290 -30.71 4.88 26.43
C GLN A 290 -30.74 4.36 27.89
N ASP A 291 -29.97 4.98 28.79
CA ASP A 291 -29.78 4.53 30.18
C ASP A 291 -29.34 3.06 30.30
N LEU A 292 -28.51 2.61 29.35
CA LEU A 292 -27.92 1.28 29.35
C LEU A 292 -26.56 1.30 30.04
N LEU A 293 -26.24 0.21 30.75
CA LEU A 293 -24.92 -0.01 31.32
C LEU A 293 -23.88 -0.08 30.20
N VAL A 294 -22.78 0.66 30.37
CA VAL A 294 -21.63 0.63 29.46
C VAL A 294 -20.61 -0.36 30.01
N PRO A 295 -20.40 -1.51 29.38
CA PRO A 295 -19.49 -2.51 29.94
C PRO A 295 -18.03 -2.05 29.93
N TYR A 296 -17.26 -2.28 30.99
CA TYR A 296 -15.85 -1.83 31.05
C TYR A 296 -14.90 -2.74 30.24
N LYS A 297 -14.87 -4.03 30.56
CA LYS A 297 -14.04 -5.06 29.93
C LYS A 297 -14.89 -6.31 29.72
N GLU A 298 -15.46 -6.45 28.54
CA GLU A 298 -16.27 -7.63 28.23
C GLU A 298 -15.44 -8.78 27.69
N LYS A 299 -15.94 -9.97 27.97
CA LYS A 299 -15.51 -11.17 27.26
C LYS A 299 -16.02 -11.08 25.82
N PRO A 300 -15.30 -11.64 24.85
CA PRO A 300 -15.80 -11.75 23.49
C PRO A 300 -17.17 -12.43 23.52
N PHE A 301 -18.13 -11.88 22.78
CA PHE A 301 -19.44 -12.54 22.62
C PHE A 301 -19.37 -13.73 21.66
N ASP A 302 -18.33 -13.76 20.82
CA ASP A 302 -18.14 -14.81 19.83
C ASP A 302 -17.89 -16.16 20.50
N GLU A 303 -18.71 -17.13 20.14
CA GLU A 303 -18.37 -18.55 20.26
C GLU A 303 -17.61 -18.97 19.00
N PRO A 304 -16.62 -19.88 19.10
CA PRO A 304 -15.91 -20.37 17.94
C PRO A 304 -16.87 -21.08 16.99
N LEU A 305 -16.90 -20.65 15.72
CA LEU A 305 -17.63 -21.33 14.65
C LEU A 305 -17.02 -22.70 14.40
N ARG A 306 -17.86 -23.67 14.00
CA ARG A 306 -17.39 -24.96 13.47
C ARG A 306 -16.65 -24.73 12.15
N MET A 307 -15.76 -25.65 11.79
CA MET A 307 -14.97 -25.52 10.55
C MET A 307 -15.86 -25.45 9.30
N THR A 308 -16.97 -26.20 9.27
CA THR A 308 -17.96 -26.17 8.18
C THR A 308 -18.64 -24.81 8.07
N GLU A 309 -19.11 -24.27 9.20
CA GLU A 309 -19.72 -22.94 9.28
C GLU A 309 -18.72 -21.85 8.86
N LEU A 310 -17.43 -22.02 9.19
CA LEU A 310 -16.39 -21.12 8.76
C LEU A 310 -16.14 -21.20 7.25
N PHE A 311 -16.13 -22.39 6.63
CA PHE A 311 -16.01 -22.53 5.18
C PHE A 311 -17.21 -21.94 4.42
N ASP A 312 -18.42 -22.11 4.95
CA ASP A 312 -19.63 -21.57 4.35
C ASP A 312 -19.72 -20.04 4.51
N ALA A 313 -19.32 -19.52 5.68
CA ALA A 313 -19.44 -18.11 6.01
C ALA A 313 -18.22 -17.25 5.62
N ASP A 314 -17.01 -17.80 5.57
CA ASP A 314 -15.77 -17.10 5.17
C ASP A 314 -15.63 -17.01 3.64
N ARG A 315 -16.67 -16.46 3.01
CA ARG A 315 -16.59 -15.88 1.68
C ARG A 315 -16.39 -14.39 1.86
N ALA A 316 -15.14 -13.95 2.06
CA ALA A 316 -14.78 -12.53 2.07
C ALA A 316 -15.53 -11.77 0.96
N GLY A 317 -16.00 -10.55 1.25
CA GLY A 317 -16.95 -9.78 0.44
C GLY A 317 -16.88 -10.07 -1.06
N HIS A 318 -18.00 -10.49 -1.65
CA HIS A 318 -18.03 -11.00 -3.02
C HIS A 318 -17.41 -9.98 -3.95
N THR A 319 -16.35 -10.42 -4.62
CA THR A 319 -15.71 -9.69 -5.68
C THR A 319 -15.97 -10.49 -6.94
N PHE A 320 -16.55 -9.87 -7.96
CA PHE A 320 -16.59 -10.47 -9.29
C PHE A 320 -15.16 -10.48 -9.83
N ASP A 321 -14.77 -11.56 -10.50
CA ASP A 321 -13.49 -11.54 -11.17
C ASP A 321 -13.52 -10.49 -12.27
N PRO A 322 -12.53 -9.57 -12.32
CA PRO A 322 -12.53 -8.53 -13.32
C PRO A 322 -12.34 -9.15 -14.69
N GLN A 323 -13.11 -8.70 -15.67
CA GLN A 323 -12.79 -9.00 -17.07
C GLN A 323 -11.45 -8.33 -17.40
N LEU A 324 -10.42 -9.14 -17.64
CA LEU A 324 -9.04 -8.66 -17.81
C LEU A 324 -8.86 -7.86 -19.10
N GLY A 325 -7.90 -6.93 -19.08
CA GLY A 325 -7.51 -6.17 -20.26
C GLY A 325 -8.20 -4.82 -20.39
N PHE A 326 -8.21 -4.30 -21.62
CA PHE A 326 -8.60 -2.94 -21.96
C PHE A 326 -10.09 -2.87 -22.33
N HIS A 327 -10.83 -1.96 -21.71
CA HIS A 327 -12.26 -1.76 -21.90
C HIS A 327 -12.57 -0.29 -22.17
N ASN A 328 -13.48 -0.03 -23.11
CA ASN A 328 -13.97 1.32 -23.43
C ASN A 328 -15.35 1.57 -22.81
N ASP A 329 -15.70 2.85 -22.67
CA ASP A 329 -17.05 3.30 -22.28
C ASP A 329 -17.58 2.58 -21.02
N VAL A 330 -16.73 2.52 -20.01
CA VAL A 330 -17.07 1.91 -18.71
C VAL A 330 -17.54 2.97 -17.74
N VAL A 331 -18.64 2.73 -17.05
CA VAL A 331 -19.15 3.58 -15.98
C VAL A 331 -18.84 2.92 -14.64
N ALA A 332 -18.25 3.69 -13.74
CA ALA A 332 -18.09 3.27 -12.36
C ALA A 332 -19.23 3.82 -11.50
N ILE A 333 -20.00 2.91 -10.93
CA ILE A 333 -21.08 3.17 -9.98
C ILE A 333 -20.59 2.76 -8.59
N ASP A 334 -20.78 3.62 -7.58
CA ASP A 334 -20.27 3.43 -6.21
C ASP A 334 -21.38 3.66 -5.17
N PHE A 335 -21.54 2.71 -4.25
CA PHE A 335 -22.46 2.82 -3.13
C PHE A 335 -21.88 3.73 -2.05
N SER A 336 -22.58 4.81 -1.73
CA SER A 336 -22.10 5.80 -0.78
C SER A 336 -22.23 5.33 0.66
N SER A 337 -21.15 4.73 1.20
CA SER A 337 -21.15 4.08 2.52
C SER A 337 -22.03 2.84 2.59
N MET A 338 -21.85 1.92 1.64
CA MET A 338 -22.60 0.67 1.54
C MET A 338 -22.69 -0.07 2.88
N TYR A 339 -21.56 -0.41 3.50
CA TYR A 339 -21.55 -1.21 4.73
C TYR A 339 -22.27 -0.55 5.93
N PRO A 340 -22.04 0.73 6.26
CA PRO A 340 -22.85 1.44 7.26
C PRO A 340 -24.36 1.43 6.98
N TRP A 341 -24.78 1.57 5.72
CA TRP A 341 -26.19 1.50 5.36
C TRP A 341 -26.73 0.08 5.50
N ILE A 342 -25.98 -0.95 5.12
CA ILE A 342 -26.34 -2.36 5.37
C ILE A 342 -26.54 -2.59 6.88
N ILE A 343 -25.62 -2.11 7.71
CA ILE A 343 -25.74 -2.23 9.17
C ILE A 343 -27.04 -1.58 9.66
N HIS A 344 -27.37 -0.39 9.16
CA HIS A 344 -28.56 0.34 9.56
C HIS A 344 -29.86 -0.30 9.04
N ASN A 345 -29.96 -0.54 7.73
CA ASN A 345 -31.16 -1.02 7.04
C ASN A 345 -31.55 -2.44 7.49
N TYR A 346 -30.56 -3.32 7.70
CA TYR A 346 -30.79 -4.70 8.13
C TYR A 346 -30.61 -4.90 9.65
N ASN A 347 -30.57 -3.81 10.42
CA ASN A 347 -30.57 -3.80 11.89
C ASN A 347 -29.44 -4.66 12.54
N ILE A 348 -28.25 -4.70 11.93
CA ILE A 348 -27.17 -5.61 12.33
C ILE A 348 -26.45 -5.10 13.58
N SER A 349 -26.51 -5.85 14.68
CA SER A 349 -25.86 -5.53 15.94
C SER A 349 -25.76 -6.78 16.83
N ALA A 350 -24.80 -6.82 17.76
CA ALA A 350 -24.68 -7.96 18.67
C ALA A 350 -25.95 -8.17 19.52
N ASP A 351 -26.58 -7.07 19.98
CA ASP A 351 -27.83 -7.11 20.74
C ASP A 351 -29.04 -7.53 19.91
N THR A 352 -29.00 -7.46 18.58
CA THR A 352 -30.10 -7.88 17.71
C THR A 352 -29.92 -9.29 17.15
N ILE A 353 -28.68 -9.78 17.06
CA ILE A 353 -28.34 -11.15 16.63
C ILE A 353 -28.44 -12.14 17.80
N LEU A 354 -27.83 -11.84 18.93
CA LEU A 354 -27.70 -12.79 20.05
C LEU A 354 -28.93 -12.85 20.96
N THR A 355 -29.91 -11.97 20.77
CA THR A 355 -31.13 -12.01 21.57
C THR A 355 -31.93 -13.28 21.30
N LYS A 356 -32.48 -13.89 22.34
CA LYS A 356 -33.43 -15.01 22.24
C LYS A 356 -34.88 -14.54 22.06
N LYS A 357 -35.12 -13.23 22.08
CA LYS A 357 -36.46 -12.63 22.12
C LYS A 357 -36.89 -12.07 20.76
N GLY A 358 -38.19 -12.12 20.52
CA GLY A 358 -38.85 -11.42 19.43
C GLY A 358 -38.84 -12.16 18.09
N LYS A 359 -39.61 -11.62 17.13
CA LYS A 359 -39.64 -12.09 15.75
C LYS A 359 -38.30 -11.84 15.09
N LYS A 360 -37.77 -12.86 14.41
CA LYS A 360 -36.48 -12.78 13.71
C LYS A 360 -36.64 -12.91 12.20
N THR A 361 -35.71 -12.31 11.48
CA THR A 361 -35.55 -12.43 10.04
C THR A 361 -34.24 -13.14 9.76
N LYS A 362 -34.26 -14.13 8.86
CA LYS A 362 -33.07 -14.87 8.44
C LYS A 362 -32.20 -14.00 7.55
N ILE A 363 -30.89 -14.08 7.74
CA ILE A 363 -29.92 -13.48 6.82
C ILE A 363 -29.67 -14.44 5.66
N PRO A 364 -29.63 -13.95 4.41
CA PRO A 364 -29.37 -14.79 3.25
C PRO A 364 -28.03 -15.51 3.32
N ALA A 365 -28.02 -16.79 2.92
CA ALA A 365 -26.83 -17.64 2.77
C ALA A 365 -25.92 -17.82 4.01
N VAL A 366 -26.37 -17.46 5.22
CA VAL A 366 -25.65 -17.69 6.48
C VAL A 366 -26.63 -18.07 7.60
N PRO A 367 -26.24 -18.90 8.58
CA PRO A 367 -27.11 -19.35 9.68
C PRO A 367 -27.23 -18.28 10.78
N ILE A 368 -27.65 -17.07 10.41
CA ILE A 368 -27.75 -15.92 11.30
C ILE A 368 -29.16 -15.33 11.19
N ASP A 369 -29.75 -15.02 12.34
CA ASP A 369 -31.05 -14.38 12.44
C ASP A 369 -30.93 -13.05 13.18
N VAL A 370 -31.69 -12.04 12.73
CA VAL A 370 -31.72 -10.70 13.35
C VAL A 370 -33.13 -10.40 13.84
N THR A 371 -33.27 -9.95 15.08
CA THR A 371 -34.56 -9.52 15.61
C THR A 371 -35.05 -8.24 14.90
N THR A 372 -36.36 -8.16 14.66
CA THR A 372 -37.03 -6.95 14.14
C THR A 372 -37.87 -6.24 15.20
N GLN A 373 -37.88 -6.75 16.43
CA GLN A 373 -38.70 -6.20 17.52
C GLN A 373 -38.24 -4.80 17.97
N TYR A 374 -36.94 -4.52 17.85
CA TYR A 374 -36.36 -3.22 18.20
C TYR A 374 -35.14 -2.92 17.34
N GLN A 375 -34.81 -1.64 17.23
CA GLN A 375 -33.58 -1.21 16.58
C GLN A 375 -32.37 -1.40 17.51
N GLY A 376 -31.33 -2.05 17.01
CA GLY A 376 -30.09 -2.33 17.73
C GLY A 376 -29.28 -1.09 18.07
N VAL A 377 -28.40 -1.19 19.07
CA VAL A 377 -27.61 -0.04 19.53
C VAL A 377 -26.61 0.45 18.47
N ILE A 378 -26.05 -0.46 17.65
CA ILE A 378 -25.11 -0.11 16.58
C ILE A 378 -25.79 0.64 15.42
N PRO A 379 -26.92 0.15 14.84
CA PRO A 379 -27.70 0.89 13.85
C PRO A 379 -28.06 2.32 14.30
N LYS A 380 -28.45 2.50 15.57
CA LYS A 380 -28.73 3.82 16.15
C LYS A 380 -27.47 4.69 16.25
N ALA A 381 -26.36 4.12 16.72
CA ALA A 381 -25.09 4.84 16.84
C ALA A 381 -24.57 5.32 15.47
N ILE A 382 -24.77 4.54 14.40
CA ILE A 382 -24.31 4.86 13.04
C ILE A 382 -25.17 5.91 12.35
N LYS A 383 -26.49 5.92 12.57
CA LYS A 383 -27.43 6.75 11.79
C LYS A 383 -27.11 8.26 11.79
N PRO A 384 -26.79 8.91 12.93
CA PRO A 384 -26.41 10.33 12.92
C PRO A 384 -25.16 10.62 12.08
N LEU A 385 -24.21 9.68 12.02
CA LEU A 385 -22.98 9.81 11.24
C LEU A 385 -23.28 9.72 9.73
N LEU A 386 -24.16 8.79 9.34
CA LEU A 386 -24.66 8.64 7.97
C LEU A 386 -25.39 9.90 7.51
N ASP A 387 -26.37 10.35 8.28
CA ASP A 387 -27.21 11.50 7.94
C ASP A 387 -26.38 12.75 7.75
N ARG A 388 -25.43 12.99 8.66
CA ARG A 388 -24.53 14.14 8.58
C ARG A 388 -23.62 14.08 7.36
N ARG A 389 -23.10 12.89 7.02
CA ARG A 389 -22.30 12.70 5.81
C ARG A 389 -23.15 12.94 4.55
N MET A 390 -24.39 12.46 4.52
CA MET A 390 -25.29 12.66 3.39
C MET A 390 -25.65 14.13 3.22
N TYR A 391 -25.91 14.84 4.31
CA TYR A 391 -26.12 16.29 4.30
C TYR A 391 -24.94 17.03 3.64
N TYR A 392 -23.70 16.71 4.02
CA TYR A 392 -22.51 17.34 3.41
C TYR A 392 -22.28 16.96 1.94
N LYS A 393 -22.65 15.74 1.54
CA LYS A 393 -22.63 15.35 0.12
C LYS A 393 -23.65 16.14 -0.70
N LYS A 394 -24.85 16.37 -0.16
CA LYS A 394 -25.91 17.16 -0.81
C LYS A 394 -25.60 18.66 -0.86
N HIS A 395 -24.77 19.17 0.07
CA HIS A 395 -24.39 20.59 0.16
C HIS A 395 -22.87 20.78 0.11
N PRO A 396 -22.21 20.61 -1.05
CA PRO A 396 -20.76 20.40 -1.17
C PRO A 396 -19.93 21.71 -1.14
N THR A 397 -20.01 22.50 -0.05
CA THR A 397 -19.11 23.63 0.18
C THR A 397 -17.66 23.15 0.43
N PRO A 398 -16.61 23.97 0.23
CA PRO A 398 -15.22 23.58 0.54
C PRO A 398 -15.02 23.11 1.97
N GLU A 399 -15.77 23.67 2.93
CA GLU A 399 -15.74 23.22 4.32
C GLU A 399 -16.51 21.90 4.51
N ASN A 400 -17.71 21.76 3.95
CA ASN A 400 -18.49 20.52 4.05
C ASN A 400 -17.76 19.33 3.41
N LYS A 401 -17.06 19.55 2.28
CA LYS A 401 -16.17 18.55 1.69
C LYS A 401 -15.09 18.11 2.68
N ARG A 402 -14.47 19.06 3.39
CA ARG A 402 -13.47 18.77 4.43
C ARG A 402 -14.07 18.01 5.61
N ARG A 403 -15.25 18.39 6.11
CA ARG A 403 -15.97 17.69 7.20
C ARG A 403 -16.37 16.28 6.81
N ALA A 404 -16.84 16.07 5.58
CA ALA A 404 -17.26 14.78 5.06
C ALA A 404 -16.13 13.73 4.98
N ILE A 405 -14.87 14.15 4.83
CA ILE A 405 -13.71 13.23 4.79
C ILE A 405 -13.57 12.46 6.11
N GLY A 406 -13.70 13.16 7.25
CA GLY A 406 -13.62 12.53 8.57
C GLY A 406 -14.73 11.50 8.77
N LEU A 407 -15.97 11.87 8.43
CA LEU A 407 -17.12 10.98 8.51
C LEU A 407 -17.02 9.78 7.57
N LYS A 408 -16.59 10.00 6.32
CA LYS A 408 -16.34 8.91 5.35
C LYS A 408 -15.38 7.89 5.95
N THR A 409 -14.28 8.37 6.52
CA THR A 409 -13.23 7.49 7.04
C THR A 409 -13.69 6.75 8.28
N LEU A 410 -14.38 7.43 9.21
CA LEU A 410 -14.98 6.80 10.38
C LEU A 410 -15.96 5.69 9.97
N LEU A 411 -16.90 6.00 9.08
CA LEU A 411 -17.91 5.06 8.60
C LEU A 411 -17.31 3.84 7.89
N VAL A 412 -16.25 4.02 7.09
CA VAL A 412 -15.51 2.90 6.49
C VAL A 412 -14.87 2.01 7.56
N THR A 413 -14.39 2.59 8.68
CA THR A 413 -13.78 1.80 9.75
C THR A 413 -14.78 1.02 10.61
N CYS A 414 -16.05 1.45 10.69
CA CYS A 414 -17.08 0.77 11.48
C CYS A 414 -17.23 -0.71 11.09
N TYR A 415 -17.27 -1.00 9.79
CA TYR A 415 -17.43 -2.36 9.24
C TYR A 415 -16.44 -3.36 9.85
N GLY A 416 -15.14 -3.04 9.84
CA GLY A 416 -14.16 -3.98 10.36
C GLY A 416 -13.95 -3.88 11.86
N TYR A 417 -14.39 -2.79 12.52
CA TYR A 417 -14.41 -2.71 13.98
C TYR A 417 -15.50 -3.59 14.60
N LEU A 418 -16.56 -3.94 13.87
CA LEU A 418 -17.57 -4.88 14.37
C LEU A 418 -17.05 -6.31 14.55
N ARG A 419 -15.93 -6.70 13.92
CA ARG A 419 -15.23 -7.97 14.21
C ARG A 419 -14.17 -7.83 15.32
N PHE A 420 -13.86 -6.60 15.74
CA PHE A 420 -12.75 -6.36 16.65
C PHE A 420 -13.14 -6.78 18.08
N ARG A 421 -12.39 -7.70 18.65
CA ARG A 421 -12.69 -8.33 19.95
C ARG A 421 -12.76 -7.32 21.09
N GLU A 422 -11.95 -6.27 21.05
CA GLU A 422 -11.91 -5.23 22.08
C GLU A 422 -12.97 -4.12 21.87
N PHE A 423 -13.75 -4.17 20.78
CA PHE A 423 -14.91 -3.31 20.60
C PHE A 423 -16.08 -3.81 21.46
N LYS A 424 -16.75 -2.91 22.20
CA LYS A 424 -17.78 -3.28 23.19
C LYS A 424 -18.96 -4.06 22.63
N MET A 425 -19.26 -3.93 21.34
CA MET A 425 -20.30 -4.69 20.64
C MET A 425 -19.70 -5.51 19.49
N GLY A 426 -18.44 -5.92 19.63
CA GLY A 426 -17.69 -6.68 18.62
C GLY A 426 -18.18 -8.11 18.54
N LEU A 427 -18.65 -8.52 17.37
CA LEU A 427 -19.19 -9.84 17.10
C LEU A 427 -18.86 -10.24 15.65
N ALA A 428 -18.10 -11.32 15.47
CA ALA A 428 -17.74 -11.84 14.16
C ALA A 428 -18.96 -12.17 13.30
N THR A 429 -20.06 -12.65 13.89
CA THR A 429 -21.31 -12.92 13.16
C THR A 429 -21.96 -11.64 12.61
N SER A 430 -21.79 -10.49 13.27
CA SER A 430 -22.22 -9.20 12.69
C SER A 430 -21.44 -8.89 11.40
N HIS A 431 -20.14 -9.20 11.37
CA HIS A 431 -19.32 -9.00 10.19
C HIS A 431 -19.72 -9.94 9.04
N MET A 432 -20.02 -11.21 9.34
CA MET A 432 -20.50 -12.18 8.34
C MET A 432 -21.86 -11.76 7.75
N ALA A 433 -22.79 -11.30 8.60
CA ALA A 433 -24.07 -10.74 8.20
C ALA A 433 -23.91 -9.61 7.18
N ILE A 434 -23.04 -8.63 7.49
CA ILE A 434 -22.76 -7.49 6.61
C ILE A 434 -22.18 -7.95 5.26
N CYS A 435 -21.23 -8.88 5.28
CA CYS A 435 -20.64 -9.44 4.07
C CYS A 435 -21.67 -10.18 3.21
N SER A 436 -22.65 -10.84 3.83
CA SER A 436 -23.68 -11.57 3.11
C SER A 436 -24.63 -10.62 2.36
N TYR A 437 -25.17 -9.61 3.04
CA TYR A 437 -26.01 -8.60 2.39
C TYR A 437 -25.24 -7.78 1.35
N ALA A 438 -23.97 -7.46 1.61
CA ALA A 438 -23.13 -6.77 0.62
C ALA A 438 -22.98 -7.59 -0.67
N ARG A 439 -22.82 -8.91 -0.54
CA ARG A 439 -22.74 -9.84 -1.67
C ARG A 439 -24.05 -9.92 -2.43
N GLU A 440 -25.16 -10.06 -1.72
CA GLU A 440 -26.50 -10.11 -2.32
C GLU A 440 -26.82 -8.82 -3.07
N LEU A 441 -26.55 -7.66 -2.47
CA LEU A 441 -26.74 -6.36 -3.11
C LEU A 441 -25.89 -6.23 -4.38
N LEU A 442 -24.62 -6.65 -4.36
CA LEU A 442 -23.78 -6.65 -5.56
C LEU A 442 -24.30 -7.57 -6.66
N LEU A 443 -24.82 -8.75 -6.30
CA LEU A 443 -25.44 -9.68 -7.25
C LEU A 443 -26.70 -9.08 -7.87
N GLN A 444 -27.62 -8.54 -7.05
CA GLN A 444 -28.82 -7.86 -7.51
C GLN A 444 -28.48 -6.64 -8.40
N SER A 445 -27.43 -5.90 -8.05
CA SER A 445 -26.95 -4.77 -8.85
C SER A 445 -26.44 -5.20 -10.23
N ALA A 446 -25.75 -6.34 -10.30
CA ALA A 446 -25.26 -6.92 -11.55
C ALA A 446 -26.43 -7.42 -12.42
N THR A 447 -27.38 -8.14 -11.82
CA THR A 447 -28.60 -8.59 -12.52
C THR A 447 -29.40 -7.41 -13.08
N LEU A 448 -29.66 -6.37 -12.28
CA LEU A 448 -30.33 -5.15 -12.75
C LEU A 448 -29.59 -4.50 -13.93
N ALA A 449 -28.25 -4.49 -13.88
CA ALA A 449 -27.44 -3.93 -14.97
C ALA A 449 -27.62 -4.75 -16.26
N GLU A 450 -27.58 -6.07 -16.15
CA GLU A 450 -27.77 -6.98 -17.29
C GLU A 450 -29.18 -6.88 -17.88
N GLU A 451 -30.22 -6.78 -17.04
CA GLU A 451 -31.62 -6.57 -17.46
C GLU A 451 -31.81 -5.26 -18.25
N GLN A 452 -31.06 -4.20 -17.93
CA GLN A 452 -31.06 -2.94 -18.66
C GLN A 452 -30.10 -2.91 -19.87
N GLY A 453 -29.50 -4.05 -20.22
CA GLY A 453 -28.62 -4.21 -21.37
C GLY A 453 -27.20 -3.69 -21.17
N PHE A 454 -26.76 -3.48 -19.92
CA PHE A 454 -25.36 -3.22 -19.63
C PHE A 454 -24.59 -4.54 -19.48
N ARG A 455 -23.33 -4.53 -19.89
CA ARG A 455 -22.37 -5.59 -19.61
C ARG A 455 -21.64 -5.29 -18.30
N VAL A 456 -21.64 -6.24 -17.37
CA VAL A 456 -20.85 -6.14 -16.13
C VAL A 456 -19.38 -6.49 -16.43
N ILE A 457 -18.49 -5.53 -16.20
CA ILE A 457 -17.05 -5.66 -16.44
C ILE A 457 -16.32 -6.09 -15.16
N HIS A 458 -16.74 -5.54 -14.02
CA HIS A 458 -16.15 -5.82 -12.71
C HIS A 458 -17.12 -5.41 -11.60
N GLY A 459 -17.02 -6.04 -10.43
CA GLY A 459 -17.66 -5.57 -9.20
C GLY A 459 -16.77 -5.89 -8.01
N ILE A 460 -16.46 -4.87 -7.22
CA ILE A 460 -15.51 -4.96 -6.13
C ILE A 460 -15.96 -4.12 -4.95
N ILE A 461 -16.15 -4.78 -3.81
CA ILE A 461 -16.48 -4.16 -2.51
C ILE A 461 -17.81 -3.39 -2.58
N ASP A 462 -17.77 -2.10 -2.88
CA ASP A 462 -18.89 -1.17 -2.91
C ASP A 462 -19.08 -0.52 -4.29
N SER A 463 -18.34 -0.97 -5.31
CA SER A 463 -18.41 -0.43 -6.67
C SER A 463 -18.74 -1.48 -7.72
N LEU A 464 -19.53 -1.08 -8.72
CA LEU A 464 -19.85 -1.84 -9.93
C LEU A 464 -19.33 -1.10 -11.17
N TYR A 465 -18.73 -1.83 -12.10
CA TYR A 465 -18.20 -1.33 -13.36
C TYR A 465 -19.00 -1.94 -14.50
N ILE A 466 -19.76 -1.11 -15.19
CA ILE A 466 -20.68 -1.52 -16.26
C ILE A 466 -20.31 -0.84 -17.57
N SER A 467 -20.59 -1.48 -18.69
CA SER A 467 -20.32 -0.95 -20.03
C SER A 467 -21.51 -1.15 -20.93
N LYS A 468 -21.77 -0.18 -21.80
CA LYS A 468 -22.74 -0.28 -22.89
C LYS A 468 -22.21 0.54 -24.06
N LYS A 469 -22.42 0.05 -25.27
CA LYS A 469 -22.04 0.78 -26.48
C LYS A 469 -22.84 2.09 -26.54
N ASP A 470 -22.16 3.20 -26.84
CA ASP A 470 -22.78 4.52 -26.98
C ASP A 470 -23.57 5.00 -25.74
N ILE A 471 -23.10 4.60 -24.55
CA ILE A 471 -23.76 4.88 -23.27
C ILE A 471 -24.04 6.38 -23.05
N THR A 472 -25.30 6.70 -22.77
CA THR A 472 -25.74 8.07 -22.53
C THR A 472 -25.76 8.40 -21.03
N THR A 473 -25.65 9.69 -20.69
CA THR A 473 -25.76 10.13 -19.30
C THR A 473 -27.15 9.86 -18.71
N THR A 474 -28.20 9.89 -19.55
CA THR A 474 -29.57 9.60 -19.15
C THR A 474 -29.73 8.14 -18.72
N GLU A 475 -29.22 7.19 -19.49
CA GLU A 475 -29.25 5.76 -19.12
C GLU A 475 -28.51 5.50 -17.81
N VAL A 476 -27.35 6.13 -17.62
CA VAL A 476 -26.57 6.01 -16.38
C VAL A 476 -27.36 6.54 -15.18
N GLU A 477 -28.06 7.67 -15.35
CA GLU A 477 -28.85 8.26 -14.27
C GLU A 477 -30.11 7.45 -13.96
N THR A 478 -30.76 6.87 -14.96
CA THR A 478 -31.88 5.93 -14.77
C THR A 478 -31.43 4.70 -13.99
N PHE A 479 -30.34 4.04 -14.43
CA PHE A 479 -29.76 2.91 -13.71
C PHE A 479 -29.39 3.29 -12.26
N ARG A 480 -28.76 4.46 -12.07
CA ARG A 480 -28.39 4.97 -10.74
C ARG A 480 -29.61 5.08 -9.81
N LYS A 481 -30.71 5.66 -10.30
CA LYS A 481 -31.94 5.88 -9.51
C LYS A 481 -32.63 4.56 -9.18
N GLU A 482 -32.74 3.64 -10.13
CA GLU A 482 -33.31 2.32 -9.89
C GLU A 482 -32.46 1.52 -8.89
N LEU A 483 -31.13 1.60 -9.01
CA LEU A 483 -30.22 0.96 -8.07
C LEU A 483 -30.32 1.56 -6.66
N GLU A 484 -30.45 2.88 -6.54
CA GLU A 484 -30.67 3.57 -5.26
C GLU A 484 -32.03 3.18 -4.64
N HIS A 485 -33.07 3.03 -5.46
CA HIS A 485 -34.40 2.58 -5.01
C HIS A 485 -34.39 1.12 -4.53
N MET A 486 -33.81 0.21 -5.32
CA MET A 486 -33.73 -1.22 -5.00
C MET A 486 -32.90 -1.47 -3.74
N SER A 487 -31.73 -0.82 -3.63
CA SER A 487 -30.82 -1.06 -2.50
C SER A 487 -31.21 -0.31 -1.23
N GLY A 488 -31.95 0.80 -1.34
CA GLY A 488 -32.14 1.75 -0.24
C GLY A 488 -30.84 2.43 0.22
N ILE A 489 -29.80 2.44 -0.63
CA ILE A 489 -28.49 3.01 -0.36
C ILE A 489 -28.20 4.10 -1.39
N PRO A 490 -27.75 5.30 -0.98
CA PRO A 490 -27.39 6.34 -1.92
C PRO A 490 -26.28 5.92 -2.88
N VAL A 491 -26.54 6.01 -4.18
CA VAL A 491 -25.60 5.61 -5.25
C VAL A 491 -25.00 6.84 -5.90
N ALA A 492 -23.68 6.82 -6.11
CA ALA A 492 -22.96 7.85 -6.84
C ALA A 492 -22.37 7.31 -8.15
N CYS A 493 -22.41 8.13 -9.20
CA CYS A 493 -21.60 7.88 -10.40
C CYS A 493 -20.20 8.46 -10.15
N ASP A 494 -19.20 7.58 -10.08
CA ASP A 494 -17.80 7.93 -9.85
C ASP A 494 -17.14 8.48 -11.14
N GLY A 495 -17.80 8.28 -12.29
CA GLY A 495 -17.43 8.85 -13.58
C GLY A 495 -17.48 7.84 -14.73
N ILE A 496 -17.45 8.36 -15.96
CA ILE A 496 -17.43 7.59 -17.21
C ILE A 496 -15.99 7.52 -17.71
N PHE A 497 -15.46 6.31 -17.85
CA PHE A 497 -14.15 6.03 -18.41
C PHE A 497 -14.18 6.13 -19.93
N LYS A 498 -13.21 6.84 -20.48
CA LYS A 498 -12.83 6.70 -21.89
C LYS A 498 -12.29 5.29 -22.11
N TRP A 499 -11.36 4.89 -21.23
CA TRP A 499 -10.88 3.51 -21.15
C TRP A 499 -10.45 3.16 -19.73
N ILE A 500 -10.54 1.89 -19.38
CA ILE A 500 -10.03 1.31 -18.13
C ILE A 500 -9.40 -0.05 -18.41
N VAL A 501 -8.35 -0.36 -17.64
CA VAL A 501 -7.57 -1.59 -17.78
C VAL A 501 -7.53 -2.34 -16.45
N PHE A 502 -8.06 -3.56 -16.44
CA PHE A 502 -7.98 -4.47 -15.29
C PHE A 502 -6.81 -5.45 -15.44
N LEU A 503 -6.05 -5.62 -14.36
CA LEU A 503 -4.77 -6.32 -14.38
C LEU A 503 -4.85 -7.70 -13.73
N SER A 504 -4.11 -8.64 -14.33
CA SER A 504 -3.84 -9.96 -13.78
C SER A 504 -2.72 -9.94 -12.73
N ARG A 505 -2.45 -11.09 -12.11
CA ARG A 505 -1.28 -11.27 -11.23
C ARG A 505 0.00 -11.07 -12.05
N ARG A 506 1.09 -10.69 -11.37
CA ARG A 506 2.37 -10.38 -12.06
C ARG A 506 3.03 -11.60 -12.70
N HIS A 507 2.82 -12.78 -12.13
CA HIS A 507 3.44 -14.04 -12.55
C HIS A 507 2.45 -15.00 -13.21
N ASP A 508 1.18 -14.61 -13.28
CA ASP A 508 0.11 -15.42 -13.83
C ASP A 508 -0.90 -14.49 -14.50
N ASN A 509 -0.94 -14.54 -15.83
CA ASN A 509 -1.76 -13.66 -16.64
C ASN A 509 -3.23 -14.10 -16.71
N THR A 510 -3.58 -15.28 -16.17
CA THR A 510 -4.93 -15.84 -16.22
C THR A 510 -5.79 -15.40 -15.03
N VAL A 511 -5.15 -15.08 -13.90
CA VAL A 511 -5.85 -14.75 -12.67
C VAL A 511 -5.91 -13.24 -12.47
N GLY A 512 -7.13 -12.69 -12.47
CA GLY A 512 -7.40 -11.30 -12.13
C GLY A 512 -6.99 -10.93 -10.71
N VAL A 513 -6.54 -9.69 -10.52
CA VAL A 513 -6.39 -9.12 -9.18
C VAL A 513 -7.39 -7.97 -9.05
N PRO A 514 -8.48 -8.17 -8.29
CA PRO A 514 -9.59 -7.21 -8.29
C PRO A 514 -9.21 -5.76 -7.99
N ALA A 515 -8.21 -5.55 -7.11
CA ALA A 515 -7.75 -4.23 -6.70
C ALA A 515 -6.60 -3.66 -7.56
N ARG A 516 -6.28 -4.25 -8.73
CA ARG A 516 -5.26 -3.75 -9.66
C ARG A 516 -5.88 -3.32 -10.98
N TYR A 517 -6.01 -2.01 -11.16
CA TYR A 517 -6.52 -1.41 -12.39
C TYR A 517 -6.09 0.05 -12.53
N PHE A 518 -6.13 0.55 -13.77
CA PHE A 518 -5.96 1.98 -14.06
C PHE A 518 -6.79 2.38 -15.28
N GLY A 519 -7.17 3.65 -15.37
CA GLY A 519 -8.03 4.14 -16.45
C GLY A 519 -8.08 5.65 -16.53
N ALA A 520 -8.51 6.15 -17.68
CA ALA A 520 -8.74 7.57 -17.93
C ALA A 520 -10.24 7.84 -18.10
N TYR A 521 -10.74 8.83 -17.38
CA TYR A 521 -12.10 9.34 -17.50
C TYR A 521 -12.27 10.16 -18.78
N LYS A 522 -13.52 10.30 -19.27
CA LYS A 522 -13.83 11.18 -20.42
C LYS A 522 -13.46 12.65 -20.17
N ASN A 523 -13.39 13.08 -18.91
CA ASN A 523 -12.95 14.42 -18.51
C ASN A 523 -11.42 14.59 -18.35
N GLY A 524 -10.63 13.57 -18.72
CA GLY A 524 -9.16 13.58 -18.60
C GLY A 524 -8.61 13.17 -17.23
N GLY A 525 -9.47 13.01 -16.21
CA GLY A 525 -9.04 12.52 -14.90
C GLY A 525 -8.54 11.07 -14.95
N ILE A 526 -7.67 10.68 -14.02
CA ILE A 526 -7.07 9.33 -13.98
C ILE A 526 -7.44 8.60 -12.71
N LYS A 527 -7.83 7.34 -12.85
CA LYS A 527 -8.00 6.41 -11.72
C LYS A 527 -6.91 5.35 -11.79
N ALA A 528 -6.30 5.06 -10.64
CA ALA A 528 -5.30 4.00 -10.51
C ALA A 528 -5.43 3.34 -9.13
N ARG A 529 -5.41 2.00 -9.09
CA ARG A 529 -5.45 1.17 -7.88
C ARG A 529 -4.49 0.00 -8.00
N GLY A 530 -3.85 -0.35 -6.88
CA GLY A 530 -3.00 -1.54 -6.77
C GLY A 530 -1.67 -1.51 -7.53
N ILE A 531 -1.37 -0.44 -8.26
CA ILE A 531 -0.09 -0.22 -8.97
C ILE A 531 0.81 0.78 -8.24
N GLU A 532 2.07 0.85 -8.66
CA GLU A 532 3.19 1.52 -7.97
C GLU A 532 2.89 2.97 -7.58
N VAL A 533 2.18 3.74 -8.40
CA VAL A 533 1.81 5.15 -8.20
C VAL A 533 1.04 5.37 -6.89
N ARG A 534 0.26 4.37 -6.45
CA ARG A 534 -0.50 4.39 -5.19
C ARG A 534 0.18 3.59 -4.07
N GLN A 535 1.33 2.96 -4.30
CA GLN A 535 2.02 2.17 -3.29
C GLN A 535 2.95 3.05 -2.44
N SER A 536 2.64 3.21 -1.16
CA SER A 536 3.45 4.04 -0.24
C SER A 536 4.88 3.56 -0.03
N SER A 537 5.17 2.30 -0.37
CA SER A 537 6.51 1.72 -0.30
C SER A 537 7.38 2.09 -1.50
N ALA A 538 6.79 2.51 -2.62
CA ALA A 538 7.53 2.90 -3.82
C ALA A 538 8.16 4.30 -3.64
N PRO A 539 9.41 4.51 -4.10
CA PRO A 539 10.05 5.83 -4.12
C PRO A 539 9.18 6.87 -4.81
N LEU A 540 9.31 8.14 -4.41
CA LEU A 540 8.59 9.23 -5.08
C LEU A 540 8.99 9.34 -6.55
N LEU A 541 10.27 9.10 -6.89
CA LEU A 541 10.77 9.04 -8.26
C LEU A 541 9.92 8.11 -9.15
N ILE A 542 9.72 6.87 -8.69
CA ILE A 542 8.98 5.83 -9.43
C ILE A 542 7.49 6.19 -9.52
N ARG A 543 6.91 6.74 -8.45
CA ARG A 543 5.51 7.15 -8.43
C ARG A 543 5.25 8.31 -9.37
N ARG A 544 6.12 9.33 -9.39
CA ARG A 544 6.05 10.47 -10.32
C ARG A 544 6.18 9.99 -11.76
N PHE A 545 7.18 9.15 -12.05
CA PHE A 545 7.34 8.58 -13.38
C PHE A 545 6.08 7.84 -13.86
N GLN A 546 5.52 6.92 -13.05
CA GLN A 546 4.32 6.18 -13.45
C GLN A 546 3.10 7.11 -13.56
N GLN A 547 2.97 8.13 -12.70
CA GLN A 547 1.90 9.12 -12.79
C GLN A 547 1.96 9.88 -14.13
N ASN A 548 3.14 10.39 -14.51
CA ASN A 548 3.33 11.11 -15.76
C ASN A 548 3.01 10.23 -16.98
N VAL A 549 3.44 8.96 -16.95
CA VAL A 549 3.07 8.00 -18.01
C VAL A 549 1.56 7.86 -18.10
N LEU A 550 0.85 7.68 -16.99
CA LEU A 550 -0.62 7.59 -17.01
C LEU A 550 -1.30 8.86 -17.51
N GLU A 551 -0.73 10.04 -17.21
CA GLU A 551 -1.22 11.34 -17.69
C GLU A 551 -1.06 11.49 -19.21
N GLU A 552 0.07 11.07 -19.76
CA GLU A 552 0.27 11.03 -21.21
C GLU A 552 -0.70 10.04 -21.86
N LEU A 553 -0.85 8.85 -21.28
CA LEU A 553 -1.76 7.84 -21.81
C LEU A 553 -3.22 8.30 -21.78
N ALA A 554 -3.59 9.17 -20.84
CA ALA A 554 -4.95 9.70 -20.74
C ALA A 554 -5.36 10.52 -21.97
N ALA A 555 -4.42 11.04 -22.77
CA ALA A 555 -4.71 11.70 -24.03
C ALA A 555 -5.20 10.71 -25.11
N PHE A 556 -4.71 9.47 -25.10
CA PHE A 556 -5.05 8.47 -26.12
C PHE A 556 -6.42 7.82 -25.90
N SER A 557 -7.05 7.37 -26.99
CA SER A 557 -8.37 6.74 -26.97
C SER A 557 -8.36 5.28 -27.41
N THR A 558 -7.28 4.81 -28.03
CA THR A 558 -7.20 3.45 -28.59
C THR A 558 -6.06 2.65 -27.98
N LYS A 559 -6.26 1.33 -27.90
CA LYS A 559 -5.24 0.37 -27.46
C LYS A 559 -3.93 0.53 -28.24
N ARG A 560 -4.02 0.71 -29.56
CA ARG A 560 -2.87 0.84 -30.46
C ARG A 560 -2.06 2.11 -30.17
N ALA A 561 -2.71 3.25 -30.00
CA ALA A 561 -2.02 4.51 -29.67
C ALA A 561 -1.25 4.42 -28.35
N ILE A 562 -1.78 3.70 -27.35
CA ILE A 562 -1.08 3.45 -26.08
C ILE A 562 0.17 2.57 -26.30
N GLN A 563 0.07 1.54 -27.15
CA GLN A 563 1.20 0.67 -27.50
C GLN A 563 2.29 1.44 -28.27
N ASP A 564 1.90 2.25 -29.24
CA ASP A 564 2.79 3.05 -30.09
C ASP A 564 3.56 4.12 -29.28
N HIS A 565 3.09 4.47 -28.08
CA HIS A 565 3.76 5.41 -27.15
C HIS A 565 4.88 4.76 -26.30
N LEU A 566 5.01 3.43 -26.32
CA LEU A 566 6.01 2.72 -25.52
C LEU A 566 7.46 3.22 -25.75
N PRO A 567 7.92 3.52 -26.99
CA PRO A 567 9.28 4.03 -27.22
C PRO A 567 9.55 5.34 -26.47
N GLN A 568 8.59 6.27 -26.41
CA GLN A 568 8.70 7.53 -25.69
C GLN A 568 8.79 7.30 -24.18
N VAL A 569 8.00 6.36 -23.64
CA VAL A 569 8.08 5.95 -22.23
C VAL A 569 9.47 5.38 -21.91
N MET A 570 10.02 4.55 -22.79
CA MET A 570 11.37 3.98 -22.63
C MET A 570 12.46 5.04 -22.68
N LYS A 571 12.37 6.02 -23.60
CA LYS A 571 13.27 7.17 -23.65
C LYS A 571 13.28 7.97 -22.34
N ARG A 572 12.09 8.27 -21.79
CA ARG A 572 11.99 8.94 -20.47
C ARG A 572 12.56 8.08 -19.35
N ALA A 573 12.31 6.78 -19.37
CA ALA A 573 12.83 5.87 -18.37
C ALA A 573 14.37 5.87 -18.36
N ARG A 574 15.01 5.96 -19.52
CA ARG A 574 16.47 6.11 -19.64
C ARG A 574 16.96 7.45 -19.10
N ALA A 575 16.28 8.55 -19.40
CA ALA A 575 16.60 9.85 -18.82
C ALA A 575 16.55 9.83 -17.28
N VAL A 576 15.52 9.19 -16.70
CA VAL A 576 15.42 8.99 -15.24
C VAL A 576 16.60 8.20 -14.68
N LEU A 577 17.10 7.19 -15.40
CA LEU A 577 18.27 6.41 -14.98
C LEU A 577 19.58 7.19 -15.15
N HIS A 578 19.68 8.02 -16.18
CA HIS A 578 20.80 8.92 -16.41
C HIS A 578 20.93 9.97 -15.30
N ASP A 579 19.81 10.55 -14.87
CA ASP A 579 19.77 11.62 -13.86
C ASP A 579 19.70 11.08 -12.41
N LEU A 580 19.67 9.75 -12.25
CA LEU A 580 19.63 9.09 -10.95
C LEU A 580 20.70 9.57 -9.95
N PRO A 581 21.99 9.77 -10.31
CA PRO A 581 22.98 10.28 -9.36
C PRO A 581 22.73 11.72 -8.90
N ALA A 582 22.06 12.54 -9.71
CA ALA A 582 21.69 13.92 -9.37
C ALA A 582 20.32 14.02 -8.66
N THR A 583 19.55 12.93 -8.61
CA THR A 583 18.21 12.92 -8.03
C THR A 583 18.25 13.14 -6.52
N PRO A 584 17.42 14.05 -5.95
CA PRO A 584 17.37 14.28 -4.51
C PRO A 584 17.04 13.00 -3.74
N ARG A 585 17.72 12.78 -2.62
CA ARG A 585 17.58 11.54 -1.81
C ARG A 585 16.16 11.33 -1.32
N GLU A 586 15.45 12.43 -1.05
CA GLU A 586 14.05 12.45 -0.66
C GLU A 586 13.17 11.74 -1.67
N GLU A 587 13.51 11.81 -2.96
CA GLU A 587 12.77 11.19 -4.05
C GLU A 587 13.05 9.68 -4.18
N LEU A 588 14.26 9.28 -3.81
CA LEU A 588 14.74 7.90 -3.80
C LEU A 588 14.23 7.10 -2.59
N CYS A 589 13.76 7.81 -1.54
CA CYS A 589 13.30 7.20 -0.30
C CYS A 589 12.11 6.25 -0.49
N CYS A 590 12.33 4.98 -0.15
CA CYS A 590 11.31 3.99 0.14
C CYS A 590 10.78 4.14 1.57
N ARG A 591 9.64 3.50 1.85
CA ARG A 591 9.07 3.37 3.20
C ARG A 591 8.87 1.90 3.55
N ILE A 592 9.41 1.48 4.70
CA ILE A 592 9.14 0.17 5.28
C ILE A 592 8.50 0.32 6.65
N ARG A 593 7.63 -0.61 6.99
CA ARG A 593 7.10 -0.77 8.34
C ARG A 593 7.85 -1.89 9.02
N ILE A 594 8.41 -1.60 10.19
CA ILE A 594 9.09 -2.59 11.03
C ILE A 594 8.04 -3.24 11.92
N SER A 595 7.49 -4.38 11.49
CA SER A 595 6.45 -5.08 12.25
C SER A 595 7.00 -5.84 13.46
N LYS A 596 8.28 -6.21 13.44
CA LYS A 596 9.00 -6.92 14.50
C LYS A 596 10.39 -6.29 14.67
N THR A 597 10.96 -6.38 15.86
CA THR A 597 12.32 -5.87 16.13
C THR A 597 13.42 -6.78 15.59
N THR A 598 13.10 -8.05 15.28
CA THR A 598 14.03 -9.04 14.71
C THR A 598 13.43 -9.74 13.49
N TYR A 599 14.28 -10.05 12.51
CA TYR A 599 13.94 -10.77 11.29
C TYR A 599 15.04 -11.77 10.95
N SER A 600 14.69 -13.02 10.67
CA SER A 600 15.65 -14.09 10.32
C SER A 600 16.18 -13.98 8.89
N ARG A 601 15.33 -13.64 7.93
CA ARG A 601 15.71 -13.51 6.51
C ARG A 601 16.49 -12.22 6.25
N ASN A 602 17.43 -12.25 5.28
CA ASN A 602 18.15 -11.06 4.84
C ASN A 602 17.25 -10.19 3.93
N ILE A 603 16.47 -9.32 4.55
CA ILE A 603 15.50 -8.43 3.90
C ILE A 603 15.80 -6.97 4.29
N PRO A 604 15.29 -5.96 3.55
CA PRO A 604 15.55 -4.55 3.86
C PRO A 604 15.22 -4.16 5.30
N GLN A 605 14.18 -4.75 5.90
CA GLN A 605 13.82 -4.54 7.31
C GLN A 605 14.96 -4.91 8.26
N ARG A 606 15.62 -6.05 8.04
CA ARG A 606 16.75 -6.51 8.87
C ARG A 606 17.95 -5.58 8.74
N GLN A 607 18.27 -5.16 7.51
CA GLN A 607 19.39 -4.26 7.23
C GLN A 607 19.18 -2.88 7.85
N VAL A 608 17.98 -2.30 7.69
CA VAL A 608 17.62 -1.02 8.30
C VAL A 608 17.61 -1.09 9.83
N ILE A 609 17.12 -2.20 10.42
CA ILE A 609 17.20 -2.44 11.87
C ILE A 609 18.66 -2.41 12.35
N ARG A 610 19.58 -3.11 11.67
CA ARG A 610 21.00 -3.11 12.03
C ARG A 610 21.61 -1.69 12.02
N LEU A 611 21.30 -0.89 11.00
CA LEU A 611 21.78 0.49 10.90
C LEU A 611 21.26 1.36 12.06
N LEU A 612 19.99 1.21 12.43
CA LEU A 612 19.41 1.95 13.56
C LEU A 612 20.07 1.55 14.88
N THR A 613 20.30 0.25 15.10
CA THR A 613 21.02 -0.24 16.29
C THR A 613 22.44 0.31 16.34
N GLN A 614 23.16 0.33 15.22
CA GLN A 614 24.52 0.90 15.14
C GLN A 614 24.55 2.40 15.43
N GLN A 615 23.50 3.15 15.09
CA GLN A 615 23.35 4.57 15.43
C GLN A 615 22.78 4.82 16.85
N GLY A 616 22.58 3.78 17.66
CA GLY A 616 21.97 3.92 18.99
C GLY A 616 20.52 4.42 18.97
N ARG A 617 19.79 4.22 17.85
CA ARG A 617 18.40 4.66 17.71
C ARG A 617 17.43 3.59 18.16
N ASP A 618 16.42 4.00 18.94
CA ASP A 618 15.36 3.09 19.40
C ASP A 618 14.58 2.45 18.26
N ILE A 619 14.33 1.15 18.38
CA ILE A 619 13.58 0.37 17.39
C ILE A 619 12.26 -0.05 17.98
N ILE A 620 11.17 0.50 17.43
CA ILE A 620 9.83 0.25 17.93
C ILE A 620 9.01 -0.51 16.89
N ALA A 621 8.40 -1.62 17.30
CA ALA A 621 7.50 -2.38 16.43
C ALA A 621 6.29 -1.53 16.01
N GLY A 622 5.97 -1.56 14.72
CA GLY A 622 4.94 -0.76 14.06
C GLY A 622 5.41 0.58 13.51
N GLN A 623 6.64 1.01 13.80
CA GLN A 623 7.17 2.26 13.25
C GLN A 623 7.43 2.16 11.75
N VAL A 624 7.27 3.30 11.06
CA VAL A 624 7.55 3.42 9.62
C VAL A 624 8.88 4.14 9.44
N ILE A 625 9.79 3.49 8.72
CA ILE A 625 11.16 3.95 8.50
C ILE A 625 11.34 4.28 7.03
N ARG A 626 11.95 5.43 6.78
CA ARG A 626 12.37 5.85 5.44
C ARG A 626 13.81 5.42 5.23
N PHE A 627 14.09 4.89 4.06
CA PHE A 627 15.43 4.44 3.65
C PHE A 627 15.51 4.53 2.13
N TRP A 628 16.71 4.47 1.57
CA TRP A 628 16.92 4.45 0.13
C TRP A 628 17.94 3.36 -0.22
N TYR A 629 17.90 2.83 -1.45
CA TYR A 629 18.83 1.81 -1.89
C TYR A 629 20.12 2.45 -2.41
N SER A 630 21.25 2.14 -1.76
CA SER A 630 22.59 2.48 -2.22
C SER A 630 23.28 1.25 -2.83
N ALA A 631 24.37 1.45 -3.56
CA ALA A 631 25.17 0.36 -4.15
C ALA A 631 25.60 -0.71 -3.12
N ASN A 632 25.73 -0.33 -1.84
CA ASN A 632 26.11 -1.23 -0.74
C ASN A 632 24.91 -1.73 0.08
N GLY A 633 23.68 -1.48 -0.40
CA GLY A 633 22.43 -1.86 0.27
C GLY A 633 21.63 -0.67 0.80
N PRO A 634 20.54 -0.93 1.56
CA PRO A 634 19.71 0.09 2.18
C PRO A 634 20.48 1.04 3.09
N LEU A 635 20.24 2.34 2.98
CA LEU A 635 20.77 3.37 3.88
C LEU A 635 19.63 4.21 4.48
N LEU A 636 19.86 4.73 5.70
CA LEU A 636 18.95 5.69 6.33
C LEU A 636 19.01 7.05 5.58
N VAL A 637 17.98 7.87 5.76
CA VAL A 637 17.82 9.14 5.02
C VAL A 637 18.96 10.12 5.31
N ASP A 638 19.48 10.11 6.53
CA ASP A 638 20.58 10.95 7.00
C ASP A 638 21.97 10.46 6.56
N MET A 639 22.06 9.30 5.92
CA MET A 639 23.32 8.73 5.46
C MET A 639 23.63 9.07 4.00
N THR A 640 24.93 9.12 3.67
CA THR A 640 25.46 9.44 2.34
C THR A 640 25.92 8.19 1.59
N GLY A 641 25.81 8.18 0.27
CA GLY A 641 26.30 7.09 -0.58
C GLY A 641 25.94 7.31 -2.06
N ARG A 642 26.21 6.31 -2.91
CA ARG A 642 25.78 6.30 -4.32
C ARG A 642 24.51 5.44 -4.51
N PRO A 643 23.51 5.87 -5.30
CA PRO A 643 22.31 5.08 -5.58
C PRO A 643 22.59 3.71 -6.22
N ASP A 644 21.77 2.71 -5.88
CA ASP A 644 21.79 1.40 -6.55
C ASP A 644 21.06 1.48 -7.90
N TYR A 645 21.81 1.73 -8.97
CA TYR A 645 21.28 1.83 -10.33
C TYR A 645 20.46 0.62 -10.75
N LYS A 646 20.94 -0.60 -10.45
CA LYS A 646 20.24 -1.84 -10.79
C LYS A 646 18.89 -1.90 -10.10
N LYS A 647 18.85 -1.57 -8.81
CA LYS A 647 17.62 -1.60 -8.03
C LYS A 647 16.58 -0.60 -8.50
N TYR A 648 16.97 0.65 -8.79
CA TYR A 648 16.03 1.66 -9.29
C TYR A 648 15.58 1.34 -10.71
N ARG A 649 16.45 0.78 -11.57
CA ARG A 649 16.06 0.24 -12.89
C ARG A 649 14.99 -0.85 -12.75
N ASP A 650 15.18 -1.81 -11.85
CA ASP A 650 14.20 -2.88 -11.63
C ASP A 650 12.85 -2.35 -11.11
N LEU A 651 12.88 -1.33 -10.26
CA LEU A 651 11.67 -0.65 -9.79
C LEU A 651 10.96 0.11 -10.92
N LEU A 652 11.70 0.75 -11.81
CA LEU A 652 11.18 1.48 -12.96
C LEU A 652 10.57 0.52 -13.99
N LEU A 653 11.28 -0.55 -14.35
CA LEU A 653 10.79 -1.62 -15.21
C LEU A 653 9.50 -2.24 -14.67
N ARG A 654 9.42 -2.43 -13.35
CA ARG A 654 8.21 -2.93 -12.70
C ARG A 654 7.04 -1.98 -12.88
N ALA A 655 7.27 -0.67 -12.72
CA ALA A 655 6.23 0.34 -12.90
C ALA A 655 5.75 0.40 -14.37
N ILE A 656 6.66 0.29 -15.34
CA ILE A 656 6.34 0.23 -16.77
C ILE A 656 5.56 -1.06 -17.09
N HIS A 657 6.03 -2.21 -16.61
CA HIS A 657 5.38 -3.50 -16.84
C HIS A 657 3.95 -3.53 -16.28
N SER A 658 3.69 -2.95 -15.10
CA SER A 658 2.32 -2.84 -14.57
C SER A 658 1.36 -2.13 -15.53
N VAL A 659 1.85 -1.20 -16.35
CA VAL A 659 1.06 -0.48 -17.35
C VAL A 659 0.98 -1.26 -18.66
N TYR A 660 2.09 -1.82 -19.14
CA TYR A 660 2.19 -2.41 -20.47
C TYR A 660 1.91 -3.93 -20.56
N GLN A 661 1.87 -4.64 -19.42
CA GLN A 661 1.53 -6.07 -19.35
C GLN A 661 0.21 -6.44 -20.08
N PRO A 662 -0.91 -5.69 -19.91
CA PRO A 662 -2.18 -5.99 -20.59
C PRO A 662 -2.14 -5.84 -22.11
N PHE A 663 -1.09 -5.20 -22.62
CA PHE A 663 -0.86 -4.98 -24.04
C PHE A 663 0.12 -6.00 -24.64
N GLY A 664 0.48 -7.04 -23.90
CA GLY A 664 1.29 -8.17 -24.37
C GLY A 664 2.79 -8.05 -24.12
N TYR A 665 3.25 -7.01 -23.44
CA TYR A 665 4.67 -6.81 -23.17
C TYR A 665 5.15 -7.57 -21.94
N THR A 666 6.17 -8.40 -22.11
CA THR A 666 6.83 -9.13 -21.02
C THR A 666 7.91 -8.28 -20.36
N THR A 667 8.22 -8.56 -19.08
CA THR A 667 9.34 -7.92 -18.37
C THR A 667 10.66 -8.04 -19.14
N LYS A 668 10.92 -9.17 -19.81
CA LYS A 668 12.15 -9.38 -20.60
C LYS A 668 12.20 -8.43 -21.80
N GLN A 669 11.12 -8.32 -22.56
CA GLN A 669 11.05 -7.38 -23.71
C GLN A 669 11.25 -5.93 -23.27
N LEU A 670 10.59 -5.52 -22.18
CA LEU A 670 10.74 -4.17 -21.63
C LEU A 670 12.16 -3.91 -21.13
N GLN A 671 12.81 -4.94 -20.55
CA GLN A 671 14.22 -4.85 -20.15
C GLN A 671 15.14 -4.66 -21.34
N HIS A 672 14.95 -5.40 -22.44
CA HIS A 672 15.73 -5.21 -23.67
C HIS A 672 15.56 -3.78 -24.21
N LEU A 673 14.32 -3.33 -24.39
CA LEU A 673 14.02 -1.97 -24.89
C LEU A 673 14.61 -0.85 -24.01
N LEU A 674 14.75 -1.07 -22.71
CA LEU A 674 15.34 -0.11 -21.79
C LEU A 674 16.87 -0.09 -21.88
N LEU A 675 17.49 -1.23 -22.17
CA LEU A 675 18.94 -1.39 -22.26
C LEU A 675 19.51 -1.01 -23.64
N ASP A 676 18.70 -1.06 -24.70
CA ASP A 676 19.14 -0.83 -26.10
C ASP A 676 19.70 0.58 -26.39
N GLU A 677 19.72 1.52 -25.42
CA GLU A 677 20.42 2.82 -25.55
C GLU A 677 21.53 3.03 -24.50
N TYR A 678 21.70 2.15 -23.50
CA TYR A 678 22.78 2.25 -22.51
C TYR A 678 23.88 1.24 -22.84
N GLN A 679 24.86 1.70 -23.62
CA GLN A 679 26.08 0.99 -23.96
C GLN A 679 25.85 -0.38 -24.62
N SER A 680 25.82 -0.35 -25.95
CA SER A 680 26.59 -1.29 -26.75
C SER A 680 28.06 -1.27 -26.27
N VAL A 681 28.37 -1.96 -25.17
CA VAL A 681 29.76 -2.37 -24.94
C VAL A 681 30.08 -3.26 -26.14
N LEU A 682 31.13 -2.92 -26.88
CA LEU A 682 31.56 -3.64 -28.09
C LEU A 682 31.60 -5.18 -27.91
N GLN A 683 31.68 -5.67 -26.67
CA GLN A 683 31.67 -7.09 -26.33
C GLN A 683 30.31 -7.78 -26.54
N ASP A 684 29.17 -7.10 -26.38
CA ASP A 684 27.84 -7.69 -26.63
C ASP A 684 27.48 -7.66 -28.13
N PHE A 685 28.00 -6.69 -28.89
CA PHE A 685 27.90 -6.67 -30.36
C PHE A 685 28.84 -7.70 -31.03
N ALA A 686 29.99 -8.00 -30.43
CA ALA A 686 30.94 -8.96 -30.98
C ALA A 686 30.41 -10.40 -31.00
N ARG A 687 29.50 -10.78 -30.09
CA ARG A 687 28.95 -12.15 -30.01
C ARG A 687 27.86 -12.45 -31.03
N GLN A 688 27.40 -11.47 -31.81
CA GLN A 688 26.30 -11.63 -32.77
C GLN A 688 26.74 -11.42 -34.23
N GLN A 689 28.02 -11.12 -34.45
CA GLN A 689 28.62 -11.08 -35.78
C GLN A 689 29.25 -12.42 -36.11
N ILE A 690 28.96 -12.95 -37.29
CA ILE A 690 29.65 -14.13 -37.83
C ILE A 690 30.70 -13.66 -38.82
N ARG A 691 31.89 -14.24 -38.68
CA ARG A 691 32.98 -14.04 -39.63
C ARG A 691 32.79 -14.96 -40.84
N TYR A 692 32.63 -14.34 -42.00
CA TYR A 692 32.64 -15.01 -43.30
C TYR A 692 34.04 -14.94 -43.90
N GLU A 693 34.60 -16.11 -44.22
CA GLU A 693 35.88 -16.21 -44.91
C GLU A 693 35.66 -16.76 -46.33
N TYR A 694 36.04 -15.98 -47.35
CA TYR A 694 35.88 -16.37 -48.75
C TYR A 694 37.19 -16.96 -49.27
N VAL A 695 37.15 -18.25 -49.61
CA VAL A 695 38.32 -19.06 -49.96
C VAL A 695 38.30 -19.42 -51.45
N PRO A 696 39.26 -18.95 -52.26
CA PRO A 696 39.29 -19.23 -53.68
C PRO A 696 39.67 -20.69 -54.00
N MET A 697 39.01 -21.26 -55.00
CA MET A 697 39.35 -22.57 -55.54
C MET A 697 40.68 -22.52 -56.30
N LYS A 698 41.57 -23.49 -56.07
CA LYS A 698 42.85 -23.61 -56.79
C LYS A 698 42.67 -24.05 -58.26
N LYS A 699 41.67 -24.89 -58.53
CA LYS A 699 41.30 -25.45 -59.85
C LYS A 699 39.79 -25.70 -59.95
N HIS A 700 39.29 -25.92 -61.15
CA HIS A 700 37.88 -26.26 -61.38
C HIS A 700 37.62 -27.74 -61.01
N TYR A 701 36.44 -28.04 -60.45
CA TYR A 701 36.05 -29.40 -60.03
C TYR A 701 34.67 -29.74 -60.60
N ALA A 702 34.55 -30.88 -61.30
CA ALA A 702 33.30 -31.32 -61.92
C ALA A 702 32.22 -31.74 -60.90
N GLN A 703 32.63 -32.35 -59.78
CA GLN A 703 31.72 -32.81 -58.73
C GLN A 703 31.63 -31.78 -57.60
N LYS A 704 30.43 -31.24 -57.37
CA LYS A 704 30.18 -30.17 -56.39
C LYS A 704 29.70 -30.67 -55.01
N ARG A 705 29.18 -31.89 -54.90
CA ARG A 705 28.65 -32.44 -53.64
C ARG A 705 29.79 -32.74 -52.65
N GLY A 706 29.71 -32.17 -51.44
CA GLY A 706 30.75 -32.32 -50.39
C GLY A 706 32.08 -31.64 -50.72
N LEU A 707 32.14 -30.83 -51.78
CA LEU A 707 33.37 -30.19 -52.26
C LEU A 707 33.90 -29.14 -51.28
N SER A 708 33.00 -28.29 -50.75
CA SER A 708 33.32 -27.26 -49.76
C SER A 708 33.94 -27.88 -48.50
N GLU A 709 33.26 -28.86 -47.90
CA GLU A 709 33.75 -29.60 -46.73
C GLU A 709 35.14 -30.20 -46.95
N ARG A 710 35.36 -30.92 -48.06
CA ARG A 710 36.63 -31.59 -48.34
C ARG A 710 37.80 -30.60 -48.47
N ILE A 711 37.61 -29.53 -49.24
CA ILE A 711 38.67 -28.54 -49.49
C ILE A 711 38.95 -27.70 -48.23
N LEU A 712 37.90 -27.25 -47.55
CA LEU A 712 38.02 -26.41 -46.36
C LEU A 712 38.58 -27.19 -45.18
N ARG A 713 38.25 -28.48 -45.04
CA ARG A 713 38.90 -29.37 -44.08
C ARG A 713 40.41 -29.46 -44.28
N GLN A 714 40.87 -29.75 -45.50
CA GLN A 714 42.31 -29.81 -45.80
C GLN A 714 43.02 -28.47 -45.52
N ARG A 715 42.33 -27.35 -45.75
CA ARG A 715 42.84 -26.01 -45.43
C ARG A 715 42.98 -25.80 -43.93
N LEU A 716 41.96 -26.13 -43.15
CA LEU A 716 41.98 -26.02 -41.68
C LEU A 716 43.07 -26.92 -41.07
N GLU A 717 43.18 -28.16 -41.55
CA GLU A 717 44.22 -29.11 -41.11
C GLU A 717 45.63 -28.59 -41.45
N ARG A 718 45.85 -28.03 -42.66
CA ARG A 718 47.13 -27.38 -43.02
C ARG A 718 47.45 -26.14 -42.17
N GLN A 719 46.43 -25.45 -41.67
CA GLN A 719 46.58 -24.33 -40.72
C GLN A 719 46.84 -24.81 -39.28
N GLY A 720 46.96 -26.12 -39.06
CA GLY A 720 47.24 -26.72 -37.75
C GLY A 720 46.02 -26.86 -36.85
N TRP A 721 44.81 -26.88 -37.41
CA TRP A 721 43.59 -27.22 -36.64
C TRP A 721 43.36 -28.73 -36.64
N THR A 722 43.02 -29.28 -35.48
CA THR A 722 42.43 -30.62 -35.40
C THR A 722 40.94 -30.51 -35.72
N VAL A 723 40.47 -31.28 -36.72
CA VAL A 723 39.11 -31.12 -37.27
C VAL A 723 38.27 -32.39 -37.09
N TRP A 724 37.14 -32.25 -36.41
CA TRP A 724 36.07 -33.25 -36.32
C TRP A 724 34.86 -32.81 -37.13
N ARG A 725 34.02 -33.77 -37.55
CA ARG A 725 32.69 -33.42 -38.06
C ARG A 725 31.85 -32.90 -36.89
N GLY A 726 31.07 -31.84 -37.08
CA GLY A 726 30.26 -31.25 -36.02
C GLY A 726 29.27 -32.27 -35.42
N GLY A 727 28.70 -33.13 -36.26
CA GLY A 727 27.83 -34.23 -35.82
C GLY A 727 28.52 -35.32 -34.98
N SER A 728 29.86 -35.39 -34.97
CA SER A 728 30.58 -36.40 -34.18
C SER A 728 30.37 -36.24 -32.67
N ILE A 729 29.93 -35.07 -32.19
CA ILE A 729 29.64 -34.87 -30.77
C ILE A 729 28.41 -35.68 -30.29
N HIS A 730 27.52 -36.09 -31.22
CA HIS A 730 26.30 -36.85 -30.95
C HIS A 730 26.54 -38.38 -30.88
N ILE A 731 27.78 -38.85 -30.88
CA ILE A 731 28.03 -40.30 -30.77
C ILE A 731 27.58 -40.78 -29.39
N THR A 732 26.48 -41.54 -29.36
CA THR A 732 25.87 -42.10 -28.14
C THR A 732 26.19 -43.59 -27.95
N ARG A 733 26.37 -44.36 -29.03
CA ARG A 733 26.75 -45.79 -28.99
C ARG A 733 28.25 -45.97 -29.15
N TYR A 734 28.96 -45.71 -28.07
CA TYR A 734 30.42 -45.65 -28.04
C TYR A 734 31.11 -47.01 -28.26
N GLU A 735 30.43 -48.09 -27.86
CA GLU A 735 30.94 -49.48 -27.89
C GLU A 735 31.01 -50.07 -29.31
N GLU A 736 30.25 -49.51 -30.25
CA GLU A 736 30.12 -50.00 -31.64
C GLU A 736 31.10 -49.33 -32.63
N LEU A 737 32.01 -48.46 -32.15
CA LEU A 737 32.92 -47.69 -33.01
C LEU A 737 34.23 -48.43 -33.34
N TYR A 738 34.68 -48.31 -34.59
CA TYR A 738 36.04 -48.71 -34.98
C TYR A 738 37.11 -48.01 -34.10
N PRO A 739 38.20 -48.71 -33.72
CA PRO A 739 39.19 -48.20 -32.76
C PRO A 739 39.76 -46.81 -33.08
N ASN A 740 39.97 -46.51 -34.37
CA ASN A 740 40.50 -45.20 -34.80
C ASN A 740 39.49 -44.05 -34.66
N VAL A 741 38.19 -44.32 -34.81
CA VAL A 741 37.13 -43.33 -34.62
C VAL A 741 36.93 -43.08 -33.13
N ARG A 742 36.97 -44.15 -32.34
CA ARG A 742 36.90 -44.14 -30.88
C ARG A 742 37.97 -43.24 -30.25
N ARG A 743 39.25 -43.46 -30.59
CA ARG A 743 40.37 -42.62 -30.10
C ARG A 743 40.21 -41.14 -30.44
N LYS A 744 39.73 -40.82 -31.65
CA LYS A 744 39.51 -39.42 -32.07
C LYS A 744 38.36 -38.76 -31.30
N TYR A 745 37.31 -39.51 -30.97
CA TYR A 745 36.20 -39.01 -30.18
C TYR A 745 36.59 -38.82 -28.70
N GLU A 746 37.31 -39.76 -28.09
CA GLU A 746 37.84 -39.61 -26.73
C GLU A 746 38.70 -38.35 -26.59
N LEU A 747 39.55 -38.09 -27.58
CA LEU A 747 40.35 -36.87 -27.60
C LEU A 747 39.47 -35.62 -27.65
N LEU A 748 38.41 -35.60 -28.46
CA LEU A 748 37.48 -34.47 -28.53
C LEU A 748 36.81 -34.21 -27.18
N ILE A 749 36.28 -35.26 -26.54
CA ILE A 749 35.59 -35.14 -25.25
C ILE A 749 36.55 -34.68 -24.17
N ARG A 750 37.74 -35.27 -24.08
CA ARG A 750 38.78 -34.84 -23.13
C ARG A 750 39.10 -33.35 -23.30
N LEU A 751 39.33 -32.91 -24.54
CA LEU A 751 39.62 -31.50 -24.82
C LEU A 751 38.45 -30.57 -24.47
N LEU A 752 37.19 -31.02 -24.66
CA LEU A 752 36.01 -30.27 -24.27
C LEU A 752 35.90 -30.16 -22.75
N ASP A 753 36.12 -31.26 -22.03
CA ASP A 753 36.08 -31.27 -20.56
C ASP A 753 37.20 -30.38 -19.98
N ASP A 754 38.40 -30.41 -20.56
CA ASP A 754 39.57 -29.64 -20.10
C ASP A 754 39.42 -28.11 -20.36
N HIS A 755 38.85 -27.70 -21.49
CA HIS A 755 38.84 -26.29 -21.91
C HIS A 755 37.46 -25.63 -21.95
N LYS A 756 36.37 -26.40 -21.93
CA LYS A 756 34.97 -25.96 -21.99
C LYS A 756 34.07 -26.90 -21.15
N PRO A 757 34.29 -27.02 -19.83
CA PRO A 757 33.54 -27.93 -18.98
C PRO A 757 32.03 -27.63 -19.03
N ASP A 758 31.21 -28.65 -18.77
CA ASP A 758 29.74 -28.61 -18.75
C ASP A 758 29.05 -28.28 -20.10
N THR A 759 29.82 -28.17 -21.20
CA THR A 759 29.23 -27.87 -22.52
C THR A 759 28.83 -29.13 -23.31
N LYS A 760 29.40 -30.30 -22.99
CA LYS A 760 29.22 -31.56 -23.72
C LYS A 760 27.75 -31.95 -23.89
N GLU A 761 27.00 -32.03 -22.79
CA GLU A 761 25.60 -32.46 -22.79
C GLU A 761 24.72 -31.49 -23.59
N ILE A 762 25.00 -30.19 -23.50
CA ILE A 762 24.29 -29.15 -24.24
C ILE A 762 24.57 -29.26 -25.74
N LEU A 763 25.83 -29.52 -26.13
CA LEU A 763 26.20 -29.71 -27.53
C LEU A 763 25.58 -30.99 -28.12
N GLN A 764 25.52 -32.07 -27.34
CA GLN A 764 24.82 -33.29 -27.71
C GLN A 764 23.32 -33.04 -27.93
N TYR A 765 22.69 -32.31 -27.01
CA TYR A 765 21.29 -31.89 -27.14
C TYR A 765 21.06 -31.04 -28.39
N TYR A 766 21.96 -30.10 -28.70
CA TYR A 766 21.88 -29.28 -29.91
C TYR A 766 21.99 -30.11 -31.19
N CYS A 767 22.90 -31.09 -31.24
CA CYS A 767 22.95 -32.01 -32.38
C CYS A 767 21.70 -32.87 -32.53
N MET A 768 21.07 -33.27 -31.42
CA MET A 768 19.88 -34.14 -31.44
C MET A 768 18.63 -33.40 -31.96
N ILE A 769 18.41 -32.16 -31.51
CA ILE A 769 17.15 -31.43 -31.77
C ILE A 769 17.28 -30.36 -32.85
N GLN A 770 18.50 -29.96 -33.23
CA GLN A 770 18.73 -28.91 -34.23
C GLN A 770 19.43 -29.49 -35.45
N HIS A 771 18.69 -29.65 -36.54
CA HIS A 771 19.21 -30.01 -37.86
C HIS A 771 20.06 -28.89 -38.51
N GLY A 772 20.90 -28.19 -37.74
CA GLY A 772 21.65 -27.01 -38.17
C GLY A 772 23.01 -26.84 -37.51
N MET A 773 23.56 -27.91 -36.92
CA MET A 773 24.91 -27.91 -36.35
C MET A 773 25.95 -27.61 -37.43
N PRO A 774 26.98 -26.77 -37.16
CA PRO A 774 28.02 -26.49 -38.13
C PRO A 774 28.78 -27.74 -38.59
N ASP A 775 29.22 -27.76 -39.85
CA ASP A 775 29.89 -28.92 -40.47
C ASP A 775 31.10 -29.45 -39.69
N PHE A 776 31.90 -28.55 -39.12
CA PHE A 776 33.12 -28.89 -38.40
C PHE A 776 33.20 -28.27 -37.00
N LEU A 777 33.78 -29.05 -36.09
CA LEU A 777 34.30 -28.58 -34.81
C LEU A 777 35.83 -28.67 -34.88
N CYS A 778 36.50 -27.56 -34.61
CA CYS A 778 37.94 -27.42 -34.74
C CYS A 778 38.56 -27.05 -33.39
N TYR A 779 39.76 -27.56 -33.12
CA TYR A 779 40.54 -27.22 -31.93
C TYR A 779 41.98 -26.87 -32.29
N LYS A 780 42.51 -25.81 -31.66
CA LYS A 780 43.93 -25.41 -31.73
C LYS A 780 44.29 -24.57 -30.52
N ASN A 781 45.39 -24.90 -29.83
CA ASN A 781 45.97 -24.11 -28.72
C ASN A 781 44.95 -23.65 -27.67
N GLY A 782 44.15 -24.57 -27.10
CA GLY A 782 43.16 -24.26 -26.06
C GLY A 782 41.89 -23.57 -26.57
N ARG A 783 41.72 -23.37 -27.88
CA ARG A 783 40.56 -22.70 -28.47
C ARG A 783 39.73 -23.63 -29.35
N PHE A 784 38.43 -23.63 -29.11
CA PHE A 784 37.44 -24.29 -29.96
C PHE A 784 36.80 -23.31 -30.94
N LYS A 785 36.58 -23.79 -32.15
CA LYS A 785 35.87 -23.05 -33.20
C LYS A 785 34.98 -23.97 -34.02
N PHE A 786 33.75 -23.56 -34.26
CA PHE A 786 32.89 -24.20 -35.24
C PHE A 786 33.04 -23.54 -36.61
N VAL A 787 33.05 -24.36 -37.66
CA VAL A 787 33.13 -23.87 -39.04
C VAL A 787 32.01 -24.50 -39.87
N GLU A 788 31.18 -23.63 -40.45
CA GLU A 788 30.16 -24.02 -41.43
C GLU A 788 30.71 -23.79 -42.85
N CYS A 789 30.66 -24.83 -43.69
CA CYS A 789 31.24 -24.83 -45.03
C CYS A 789 30.16 -24.63 -46.09
N LYS A 790 30.24 -23.54 -46.85
CA LYS A 790 29.28 -23.23 -47.90
C LYS A 790 29.96 -23.04 -49.25
N LEU A 791 29.24 -23.35 -50.33
CA LEU A 791 29.58 -22.82 -51.65
C LEU A 791 29.17 -21.34 -51.73
N GLN A 792 29.78 -20.58 -52.64
CA GLN A 792 29.56 -19.13 -52.77
C GLN A 792 28.07 -18.72 -52.74
N TYR A 793 27.24 -19.46 -53.47
CA TYR A 793 25.80 -19.21 -53.64
C TYR A 793 24.93 -19.72 -52.48
N GLU A 794 25.45 -20.60 -51.62
CA GLU A 794 24.67 -21.18 -50.53
C GLU A 794 24.50 -20.19 -49.38
N GLN A 795 23.30 -20.11 -48.83
CA GLN A 795 22.97 -19.28 -47.67
C GLN A 795 22.83 -20.16 -46.43
N LEU A 796 22.99 -19.56 -45.25
CA LEU A 796 22.66 -20.23 -44.00
C LEU A 796 21.15 -20.40 -43.88
N SER A 797 20.70 -21.62 -43.61
CA SER A 797 19.29 -21.88 -43.30
C SER A 797 18.91 -21.24 -41.96
N HIS A 798 17.62 -20.95 -41.76
CA HIS A 798 17.15 -20.37 -40.51
C HIS A 798 17.46 -21.26 -39.27
N ARG A 799 17.51 -22.60 -39.46
CA ARG A 799 17.93 -23.54 -38.42
C ARG A 799 19.43 -23.42 -38.10
N GLN A 800 20.28 -23.26 -39.11
CA GLN A 800 21.71 -23.01 -38.93
C GLN A 800 21.96 -21.69 -38.22
N LYS A 801 21.25 -20.62 -38.62
CA LYS A 801 21.33 -19.32 -37.95
C LYS A 801 21.05 -19.41 -36.44
N ARG A 802 19.96 -20.08 -36.05
CA ARG A 802 19.61 -20.29 -34.63
C ARG A 802 20.63 -21.14 -33.89
N CYS A 803 21.15 -22.19 -34.52
CA CYS A 803 22.15 -23.06 -33.90
C CYS A 803 23.45 -22.30 -33.64
N ILE A 804 23.92 -21.53 -34.62
CA ILE A 804 25.13 -20.72 -34.49
C ILE A 804 24.99 -19.70 -33.35
N MET A 805 23.86 -19.00 -33.26
CA MET A 805 23.64 -18.07 -32.14
C MET A 805 23.75 -18.75 -30.78
N LYS A 806 23.13 -19.94 -30.64
CA LYS A 806 23.21 -20.70 -29.39
C LYS A 806 24.62 -21.20 -29.07
N LEU A 807 25.43 -21.51 -30.09
CA LEU A 807 26.84 -21.87 -29.90
C LEU A 807 27.68 -20.65 -29.48
N GLN A 808 27.40 -19.47 -30.03
CA GLN A 808 28.01 -18.20 -29.60
C GLN A 808 27.62 -17.84 -28.16
N ASP A 809 26.37 -18.10 -27.75
CA ASP A 809 25.91 -17.94 -26.36
C ASP A 809 26.66 -18.86 -25.38
N LEU A 810 27.03 -20.07 -25.82
CA LEU A 810 27.91 -20.98 -25.09
C LEU A 810 29.40 -20.57 -25.12
N GLY A 811 29.71 -19.44 -25.77
CA GLY A 811 31.05 -18.88 -25.86
C GLY A 811 31.97 -19.60 -26.84
N PHE A 812 31.43 -20.28 -27.85
CA PHE A 812 32.21 -20.82 -28.96
C PHE A 812 32.36 -19.80 -30.09
N ASP A 813 33.54 -19.76 -30.71
CA ASP A 813 33.74 -19.03 -31.96
C ASP A 813 33.07 -19.79 -33.10
N VAL A 814 32.35 -19.08 -33.97
CA VAL A 814 31.70 -19.68 -35.13
C VAL A 814 32.01 -18.87 -36.39
N GLU A 815 32.55 -19.54 -37.40
CA GLU A 815 32.90 -18.95 -38.70
C GLU A 815 32.14 -19.64 -39.84
N VAL A 816 31.89 -18.90 -40.92
CA VAL A 816 31.33 -19.46 -42.16
C VAL A 816 32.36 -19.33 -43.27
N HIS A 817 32.82 -20.47 -43.78
CA HIS A 817 33.83 -20.50 -44.83
C HIS A 817 33.12 -20.75 -46.17
N LYS A 818 33.21 -19.78 -47.07
CA LYS A 818 32.62 -19.85 -48.41
C LYS A 818 33.68 -20.18 -49.44
N LEU A 819 33.53 -21.31 -50.12
CA LEU A 819 34.36 -21.66 -51.27
C LEU A 819 33.88 -20.86 -52.49
N VAL A 820 34.77 -20.04 -53.06
CA VAL A 820 34.48 -19.10 -54.16
C VAL A 820 35.31 -19.40 -55.40
N ASP A 821 34.86 -18.88 -56.55
CA ASP A 821 35.58 -19.01 -57.82
C ASP A 821 37.02 -18.47 -57.72
N LYS A 822 37.96 -19.06 -58.49
CA LYS A 822 39.38 -18.69 -58.56
C LYS A 822 39.60 -17.21 -58.87
N ARG A 823 38.67 -16.56 -59.58
CA ARG A 823 38.73 -15.11 -59.88
C ARG A 823 38.50 -14.20 -58.66
N THR A 824 38.00 -14.75 -57.55
CA THR A 824 37.70 -13.98 -56.33
C THR A 824 38.94 -13.90 -55.43
N LYS A 825 39.34 -12.71 -55.00
CA LYS A 825 40.39 -12.56 -53.98
C LYS A 825 39.91 -13.09 -52.63
N MET A 826 40.83 -13.49 -51.75
CA MET A 826 40.50 -13.79 -50.35
C MET A 826 39.88 -12.54 -49.71
N ARG A 827 38.68 -12.69 -49.16
CA ARG A 827 37.95 -11.62 -48.49
C ARG A 827 37.47 -12.10 -47.13
N GLU A 828 37.38 -11.18 -46.21
CA GLU A 828 36.77 -11.39 -44.91
C GLU A 828 35.58 -10.45 -44.76
N ALA A 829 34.48 -10.94 -44.22
CA ALA A 829 33.35 -10.08 -43.88
C ALA A 829 32.80 -10.41 -42.49
N LEU A 830 32.41 -9.37 -41.76
CA LEU A 830 31.62 -9.51 -40.54
C LEU A 830 30.17 -9.25 -40.89
N VAL A 831 29.30 -10.21 -40.57
CA VAL A 831 27.87 -10.14 -40.89
C VAL A 831 27.06 -10.23 -39.60
N ASP A 832 26.19 -9.25 -39.39
CA ASP A 832 25.17 -9.29 -38.34
C ASP A 832 24.01 -10.20 -38.80
N MET A 833 23.69 -11.19 -37.96
CA MET A 833 22.73 -12.23 -38.30
C MET A 833 21.26 -11.79 -38.24
N PHE A 834 20.95 -10.69 -37.56
CA PHE A 834 19.61 -10.11 -37.42
C PHE A 834 19.34 -9.02 -38.46
N THR A 835 20.29 -8.11 -38.64
CA THR A 835 20.14 -6.97 -39.56
C THR A 835 20.60 -7.31 -40.98
N ASN A 836 21.34 -8.42 -41.15
CA ASN A 836 21.98 -8.83 -42.40
C ASN A 836 22.99 -7.78 -42.92
N CYS A 837 23.39 -6.82 -42.08
CA CYS A 837 24.39 -5.81 -42.41
C CYS A 837 25.78 -6.45 -42.50
N LYS A 838 26.52 -6.11 -43.56
CA LYS A 838 27.81 -6.71 -43.91
C LYS A 838 28.91 -5.66 -43.94
N ILE A 839 29.97 -5.87 -43.17
CA ILE A 839 31.21 -5.09 -43.25
C ILE A 839 32.25 -5.96 -43.93
N VAL A 840 32.72 -5.56 -45.12
CA VAL A 840 33.72 -6.31 -45.90
C VAL A 840 35.09 -5.69 -45.70
N ARG A 841 36.09 -6.50 -45.35
CA ARG A 841 37.50 -6.12 -45.39
C ARG A 841 38.20 -6.92 -46.49
N GLU A 842 38.72 -6.23 -47.50
CA GLU A 842 39.58 -6.86 -48.50
C GLU A 842 40.98 -7.05 -47.91
N ARG A 843 41.44 -8.31 -47.85
CA ARG A 843 42.85 -8.58 -47.56
C ARG A 843 43.59 -8.62 -48.89
N GLN A 844 44.38 -7.59 -49.18
CA GLN A 844 45.38 -7.66 -50.24
C GLN A 844 46.47 -8.63 -49.75
N LEU A 845 46.48 -9.85 -50.30
CA LEU A 845 47.57 -10.79 -50.06
C LEU A 845 48.83 -10.20 -50.70
N ALA A 846 49.76 -9.74 -49.87
CA ALA A 846 51.14 -9.52 -50.28
C ALA A 846 51.67 -10.83 -50.90
N LEU A 847 52.23 -10.69 -52.09
CA LEU A 847 53.05 -11.71 -52.73
C LEU A 847 54.13 -12.18 -51.75
N LEU A 848 54.05 -13.44 -51.32
CA LEU A 848 55.25 -14.20 -50.97
C LEU A 848 55.59 -15.05 -52.20
N SER A 849 56.23 -14.38 -53.16
CA SER A 849 57.26 -14.99 -53.99
C SER A 849 58.55 -14.93 -53.19
N THR A 850 59.12 -16.08 -52.81
CA THR A 850 60.56 -16.43 -52.86
C THR A 850 60.84 -17.66 -51.97
N TRP A 851 61.31 -18.71 -52.64
CA TRP A 851 61.98 -19.96 -52.20
C TRP A 851 61.21 -20.97 -51.34
#